data_AF-F0V927-F1
#
_entry.id   AF-F0V927-F1
#
_cell.length_a   1.000
_cell.length_b   1.000
_cell.length_c   1.000
_cell.angle_alpha   90.00
_cell.angle_beta   90.00
_cell.angle_gamma   90.00
#
_symmetry.space_group_name_H-M   'P 1'
#
loop_
_entity.id
_entity.type
_entity.pdbx_description
1 polymer ?
#
loop_
_entity_poly.entity_id
_entity_poly.type
_entity_poly.pdbx_seq_one_letter_code
_entity_poly.pdbx_strand_id
1 'polypeptide(L)'
;MVSEAPGVPSSPSTEVRTAALKAWRAWRKDNKGPLEEVLQNPAGYSLYKAMKASSGGPVPNTFQQWLQQNEHAKRWLTWRQGCPGQLRDVLADPEGWRLFSTMKREKGQPVPETYEEWRDLPEHKIVASRRTWSAWRRAHPGPLAATLADPEGWALYRQIKVWDGKDVPERYEDWVSHPTVRKQAAMEAWTQWRHEHAGQLSKVLADPQGWALYKAMVECGDKRIEATYDEWMAKRDASPTSWAVWRKSHRGPLNEVLKDPAGWAAFTAYNTKKGVSLPATYEEWVQLPEQQKGAASFKWSSWRKAHKGPLAEVLADPEGWALYVNMLEKGSHARVRSSYSEWLEAYRAAKSPGSSSAQWRQWRKAHEGPLEEVLADPEGWKLYAAHMQRGGRRAFPSDFTTWLEAHQAEAKWTEWRRAHAGPLNRELADPEGWELFRMRSSARGNAAVPATYAEWMKLPEQQAFVAVEAWGAWRQAHPGQLKDVLQADGNGWILYRTMLRAAGIEVPDDLAAWLQDSGKYVKLAWQSWRDKHRGPLRRVLADPLGWLLYKSVVESSGASIEETFEAWAQSKGPSGNEWINWRRLHKGPLHEVLRDPEGWKLYRENLLRKNVSDVPQTFEAFLQQPDQQKAAATSKWSSWRRVHRGPLVSVLADKEGWELYVNMMEKLGHKICSSFDEWCSSAQMHKGRAAREWRAWRRLHKGPLVNVLADPEGWALYKAWTAGSSNRVAHESYEEWCLQKEKGREWREWRAKHPGQLKTVLAEGEGWELFKKYNEARNRPVPASFADWLEQQQQEHQVEKDAWIAWRKNHTGKLADVLADPEGWQLYRRMKETAREPVPASYAEWL
;
A
#
# COMPACT_ATOMS: atom_id res chain seq x y z
N MET A 1 -31.20 -20.23 58.92
CA MET A 1 -30.34 -21.38 58.55
C MET A 1 -30.84 -21.92 57.22
N VAL A 2 -30.23 -21.47 56.13
CA VAL A 2 -30.53 -21.98 54.78
C VAL A 2 -29.20 -22.54 54.27
N SER A 3 -29.15 -23.85 54.11
CA SER A 3 -27.98 -24.61 53.71
C SER A 3 -27.52 -24.22 52.30
N GLU A 4 -26.23 -23.95 52.17
CA GLU A 4 -25.55 -23.72 50.88
C GLU A 4 -25.64 -24.98 50.01
N ALA A 5 -26.09 -24.81 48.77
CA ALA A 5 -25.94 -25.79 47.70
C ALA A 5 -24.49 -25.72 47.15
N PRO A 6 -23.86 -26.87 46.84
CA PRO A 6 -22.45 -26.91 46.46
C PRO A 6 -22.20 -26.20 45.13
N GLY A 7 -21.22 -25.29 45.11
CA GLY A 7 -20.85 -24.48 43.97
C GLY A 7 -20.45 -25.29 42.74
N VAL A 8 -20.97 -24.89 41.58
CA VAL A 8 -20.57 -25.36 40.25
C VAL A 8 -19.10 -24.98 40.02
N PRO A 9 -18.20 -25.92 39.62
CA PRO A 9 -16.79 -25.60 39.44
C PRO A 9 -16.60 -24.60 38.30
N SER A 10 -15.88 -23.51 38.57
CA SER A 10 -15.51 -22.48 37.59
C SER A 10 -14.75 -23.10 36.41
N SER A 11 -15.22 -22.86 35.18
CA SER A 11 -14.53 -23.25 33.96
C SER A 11 -13.08 -22.73 33.94
N PRO A 12 -12.08 -23.57 33.61
CA PRO A 12 -10.67 -23.15 33.59
C PRO A 12 -10.40 -22.09 32.52
N SER A 13 -9.45 -21.18 32.80
CA SER A 13 -9.12 -20.05 31.91
C SER A 13 -8.63 -20.50 30.53
N THR A 14 -8.88 -19.68 29.50
CA THR A 14 -8.49 -19.94 28.10
C THR A 14 -7.00 -20.24 27.93
N GLU A 15 -6.16 -19.67 28.81
CA GLU A 15 -4.71 -19.89 28.85
C GLU A 15 -4.36 -21.31 29.29
N VAL A 16 -4.98 -21.81 30.37
CA VAL A 16 -4.78 -23.18 30.88
C VAL A 16 -5.18 -24.21 29.84
N ARG A 17 -6.30 -23.97 29.14
CA ARG A 17 -6.77 -24.83 28.04
C ARG A 17 -5.78 -24.88 26.88
N THR A 18 -5.20 -23.73 26.53
CA THR A 18 -4.23 -23.62 25.44
C THR A 18 -2.90 -24.30 25.79
N ALA A 19 -2.44 -24.14 27.03
CA ALA A 19 -1.23 -24.77 27.55
C ALA A 19 -1.36 -26.30 27.58
N ALA A 20 -2.45 -26.84 28.14
CA ALA A 20 -2.70 -28.27 28.19
C ALA A 20 -2.79 -28.91 26.79
N LEU A 21 -3.41 -28.21 25.83
CA LEU A 21 -3.47 -28.67 24.44
C LEU A 21 -2.09 -28.65 23.75
N LYS A 22 -1.26 -27.64 24.01
CA LYS A 22 0.12 -27.58 23.49
C LYS A 22 0.97 -28.71 24.05
N ALA A 23 0.90 -28.96 25.36
CA ALA A 23 1.65 -30.04 26.01
C ALA A 23 1.27 -31.42 25.47
N TRP A 24 -0.04 -31.68 25.31
CA TRP A 24 -0.52 -32.92 24.70
C TRP A 24 -0.07 -33.08 23.23
N ARG A 25 -0.13 -32.00 22.43
CA ARG A 25 0.31 -32.03 21.02
C ARG A 25 1.81 -32.26 20.87
N ALA A 26 2.63 -31.65 21.74
CA ALA A 26 4.06 -31.89 21.76
C ALA A 26 4.35 -33.36 22.06
N TRP A 27 3.71 -33.93 23.09
CA TRP A 27 3.86 -35.34 23.44
C TRP A 27 3.43 -36.30 22.31
N ARG A 28 2.31 -36.01 21.63
CA ARG A 28 1.82 -36.79 20.47
C ARG A 28 2.69 -36.69 19.23
N LYS A 29 3.53 -35.67 19.13
CA LYS A 29 4.48 -35.52 18.00
C LYS A 29 5.55 -36.61 18.06
N ASP A 30 6.01 -36.92 19.27
CA ASP A 30 7.11 -37.85 19.52
C ASP A 30 6.61 -39.28 19.82
N ASN A 31 5.35 -39.42 20.27
CA ASN A 31 4.71 -40.72 20.54
C ASN A 31 3.58 -40.95 19.54
N LYS A 32 3.94 -41.46 18.36
CA LYS A 32 3.01 -41.75 17.25
C LYS A 32 2.37 -43.13 17.43
N GLY A 33 1.10 -43.24 17.06
CA GLY A 33 0.35 -44.48 17.13
C GLY A 33 -1.14 -44.26 17.42
N PRO A 34 -1.94 -45.34 17.40
CA PRO A 34 -3.31 -45.34 17.91
C PRO A 34 -3.39 -44.69 19.29
N LEU A 35 -4.48 -43.95 19.54
CA LEU A 35 -4.63 -43.22 20.79
C LEU A 35 -4.58 -44.16 22.02
N GLU A 36 -5.10 -45.39 21.88
CA GLU A 36 -5.07 -46.40 22.93
C GLU A 36 -3.64 -46.78 23.36
N GLU A 37 -2.75 -47.05 22.41
CA GLU A 37 -1.34 -47.40 22.67
C GLU A 37 -0.58 -46.23 23.32
N VAL A 38 -0.86 -45.00 22.89
CA VAL A 38 -0.21 -43.81 23.44
C VAL A 38 -0.70 -43.47 24.84
N LEU A 39 -1.95 -43.83 25.16
CA LEU A 39 -2.55 -43.62 26.47
C LEU A 39 -2.25 -44.76 27.47
N GLN A 40 -1.69 -45.89 27.03
CA GLN A 40 -1.13 -46.91 27.94
C GLN A 40 0.03 -46.35 28.76
N ASN A 41 0.76 -45.37 28.22
CA ASN A 41 1.82 -44.67 28.95
C ASN A 41 1.20 -43.72 30.01
N PRO A 42 1.51 -43.89 31.31
CA PRO A 42 0.94 -43.07 32.39
C PRO A 42 1.17 -41.55 32.21
N ALA A 43 2.32 -41.15 31.65
CA ALA A 43 2.63 -39.75 31.37
C ALA A 43 1.75 -39.20 30.24
N GLY A 44 1.53 -40.00 29.18
CA GLY A 44 0.61 -39.67 28.10
C GLY A 44 -0.83 -39.53 28.60
N TYR A 45 -1.28 -40.46 29.45
CA TYR A 45 -2.62 -40.41 30.02
C TYR A 45 -2.85 -39.17 30.89
N SER A 46 -1.87 -38.77 31.70
CA SER A 46 -1.94 -37.56 32.53
C SER A 46 -2.09 -36.28 31.69
N LEU A 47 -1.30 -36.15 30.61
CA LEU A 47 -1.39 -35.02 29.69
C LEU A 47 -2.72 -34.97 28.93
N TYR A 48 -3.22 -36.13 28.50
CA TYR A 48 -4.54 -36.26 27.90
C TYR A 48 -5.65 -35.86 28.88
N LYS A 49 -5.52 -36.26 30.15
CA LYS A 49 -6.45 -35.91 31.21
C LYS A 49 -6.49 -34.41 31.48
N ALA A 50 -5.32 -33.77 31.61
CA ALA A 50 -5.23 -32.32 31.77
C ALA A 50 -5.87 -31.56 30.59
N MET A 51 -5.61 -32.01 29.36
CA MET A 51 -6.23 -31.42 28.16
C MET A 51 -7.76 -31.58 28.17
N LYS A 52 -8.28 -32.76 28.48
CA LYS A 52 -9.73 -33.00 28.48
C LYS A 52 -10.45 -32.30 29.64
N ALA A 53 -9.87 -32.30 30.83
CA ALA A 53 -10.41 -31.59 32.00
C ALA A 53 -10.45 -30.07 31.77
N SER A 54 -9.40 -29.51 31.15
CA SER A 54 -9.37 -28.08 30.77
C SER A 54 -10.42 -27.68 29.71
N SER A 55 -11.06 -28.67 29.07
CA SER A 55 -12.13 -28.47 28.08
C SER A 55 -13.53 -28.67 28.66
N GLY A 56 -13.65 -28.89 29.97
CA GLY A 56 -14.93 -29.04 30.68
C GLY A 56 -15.61 -30.40 30.50
N GLY A 57 -14.90 -31.41 29.98
CA GLY A 57 -15.46 -32.77 29.81
C GLY A 57 -15.15 -33.66 31.02
N PRO A 58 -16.04 -34.62 31.38
CA PRO A 58 -15.71 -35.66 32.35
C PRO A 58 -14.54 -36.49 31.82
N VAL A 59 -13.52 -36.72 32.65
CA VAL A 59 -12.35 -37.53 32.27
C VAL A 59 -12.14 -38.64 33.27
N PRO A 60 -12.00 -39.89 32.82
CA PRO A 60 -11.72 -40.99 33.72
C PRO A 60 -10.43 -40.79 34.51
N ASN A 61 -10.38 -41.37 35.70
CA ASN A 61 -9.22 -41.21 36.57
C ASN A 61 -8.08 -42.14 36.17
N THR A 62 -8.38 -43.24 35.48
CA THR A 62 -7.40 -44.24 35.06
C THR A 62 -7.58 -44.63 33.58
N PHE A 63 -6.48 -45.04 32.95
CA PHE A 63 -6.50 -45.55 31.57
C PHE A 63 -7.46 -46.75 31.41
N GLN A 64 -7.58 -47.62 32.41
CA GLN A 64 -8.51 -48.75 32.39
C GLN A 64 -9.98 -48.30 32.36
N GLN A 65 -10.35 -47.27 33.13
CA GLN A 65 -11.68 -46.68 33.05
C GLN A 65 -11.92 -45.99 31.71
N TRP A 66 -10.89 -45.36 31.13
CA TRP A 66 -10.98 -44.76 29.80
C TRP A 66 -11.14 -45.81 28.69
N LEU A 67 -10.47 -46.95 28.78
CA LEU A 67 -10.65 -48.09 27.88
C LEU A 67 -12.09 -48.61 27.93
N GLN A 68 -12.62 -48.84 29.13
CA GLN A 68 -14.01 -49.27 29.31
C GLN A 68 -15.02 -48.27 28.74
N GLN A 69 -14.84 -46.97 29.01
CA GLN A 69 -15.73 -45.92 28.48
C GLN A 69 -15.61 -45.66 26.97
N ASN A 70 -14.52 -46.11 26.31
CA ASN A 70 -14.35 -45.96 24.86
C ASN A 70 -14.64 -47.26 24.10
N GLU A 71 -14.97 -48.35 24.79
CA GLU A 71 -15.25 -49.64 24.18
C GLU A 71 -16.49 -49.57 23.26
N HIS A 72 -17.56 -48.92 23.71
CA HIS A 72 -18.76 -48.72 22.88
C HIS A 72 -18.51 -47.79 21.69
N ALA A 73 -17.66 -46.77 21.83
CA ALA A 73 -17.24 -45.91 20.73
C ALA A 73 -16.41 -46.68 19.69
N LYS A 74 -15.56 -47.62 20.13
CA LYS A 74 -14.79 -48.51 19.27
C LYS A 74 -15.72 -49.46 18.50
N ARG A 75 -16.64 -50.11 19.20
CA ARG A 75 -17.67 -50.99 18.58
C ARG A 75 -18.50 -50.25 17.53
N TRP A 76 -18.95 -49.03 17.83
CA TRP A 76 -19.65 -48.18 16.85
C TRP A 76 -18.78 -47.81 15.64
N LEU A 77 -17.52 -47.41 15.85
CA LEU A 77 -16.62 -47.02 14.75
C LEU A 77 -16.27 -48.22 13.86
N THR A 78 -16.03 -49.40 14.44
CA THR A 78 -15.81 -50.64 13.69
C THR A 78 -17.04 -51.02 12.88
N TRP A 79 -18.23 -50.95 13.48
CA TRP A 79 -19.51 -51.14 12.77
C TRP A 79 -19.66 -50.14 11.59
N ARG A 80 -19.45 -48.85 11.85
CA ARG A 80 -19.56 -47.79 10.85
C ARG A 80 -18.59 -47.96 9.68
N GLN A 81 -17.39 -48.48 9.92
CA GLN A 81 -16.40 -48.79 8.89
C GLN A 81 -16.82 -49.99 8.04
N GLY A 82 -17.51 -50.98 8.62
CA GLY A 82 -18.06 -52.14 7.90
C GLY A 82 -19.31 -51.84 7.08
N CYS A 83 -20.05 -50.77 7.41
CA CYS A 83 -21.30 -50.39 6.73
C CYS A 83 -21.10 -49.13 5.86
N PRO A 84 -20.84 -49.25 4.54
CA PRO A 84 -20.80 -48.11 3.63
C PRO A 84 -22.20 -47.54 3.39
N GLY A 85 -22.37 -46.22 3.43
CA GLY A 85 -23.69 -45.56 3.30
C GLY A 85 -23.78 -44.21 4.01
N GLN A 86 -24.90 -43.50 3.85
CA GLN A 86 -25.12 -42.27 4.63
C GLN A 86 -25.38 -42.63 6.09
N LEU A 87 -25.09 -41.70 7.01
CA LEU A 87 -25.26 -41.94 8.44
C LEU A 87 -26.70 -42.37 8.80
N ARG A 88 -27.71 -41.87 8.07
CA ARG A 88 -29.11 -42.26 8.26
C ARG A 88 -29.36 -43.73 7.95
N ASP A 89 -28.79 -44.24 6.87
CA ASP A 89 -28.98 -45.64 6.46
C ASP A 89 -28.28 -46.59 7.44
N VAL A 90 -27.12 -46.18 7.95
CA VAL A 90 -26.37 -46.95 8.97
C VAL A 90 -27.07 -46.92 10.33
N LEU A 91 -27.79 -45.84 10.66
CA LEU A 91 -28.54 -45.72 11.90
C LEU A 91 -29.97 -46.28 11.80
N ALA A 92 -30.49 -46.51 10.60
CA ALA A 92 -31.76 -47.21 10.40
C ALA A 92 -31.65 -48.71 10.73
N ASP A 93 -30.44 -49.26 10.69
CA ASP A 93 -30.16 -50.60 11.19
C ASP A 93 -30.31 -50.61 12.73
N PRO A 94 -31.11 -51.53 13.32
CA PRO A 94 -31.30 -51.61 14.77
C PRO A 94 -30.00 -51.79 15.56
N GLU A 95 -29.04 -52.54 15.02
CA GLU A 95 -27.73 -52.74 15.63
C GLU A 95 -26.86 -51.48 15.53
N GLY A 96 -26.91 -50.81 14.37
CA GLY A 96 -26.28 -49.50 14.18
C GLY A 96 -26.83 -48.43 15.12
N TRP A 97 -28.16 -48.34 15.25
CA TRP A 97 -28.83 -47.44 16.20
C TRP A 97 -28.42 -47.73 17.64
N ARG A 98 -28.46 -49.00 18.05
CA ARG A 98 -28.10 -49.42 19.42
C ARG A 98 -26.67 -49.02 19.75
N LEU A 99 -25.71 -49.28 18.85
CA LEU A 99 -24.30 -48.92 19.05
C LEU A 99 -24.09 -47.40 19.11
N PHE A 100 -24.78 -46.63 18.25
CA PHE A 100 -24.69 -45.17 18.24
C PHE A 100 -25.33 -44.52 19.47
N SER A 101 -26.56 -44.91 19.82
CA SER A 101 -27.30 -44.38 20.97
C SER A 101 -26.59 -44.71 22.29
N THR A 102 -26.06 -45.92 22.45
CA THR A 102 -25.25 -46.32 23.61
C THR A 102 -24.00 -45.46 23.72
N MET A 103 -23.23 -45.32 22.63
CA MET A 103 -22.03 -44.47 22.60
C MET A 103 -22.37 -43.01 22.95
N LYS A 104 -23.50 -42.48 22.49
CA LYS A 104 -23.88 -41.08 22.72
C LYS A 104 -24.34 -40.83 24.17
N ARG A 105 -25.12 -41.75 24.75
CA ARG A 105 -25.56 -41.68 26.15
C ARG A 105 -24.39 -41.75 27.12
N GLU A 106 -23.41 -42.62 26.87
CA GLU A 106 -22.18 -42.68 27.67
C GLU A 106 -21.36 -41.38 27.62
N LYS A 107 -21.45 -40.63 26.51
CA LYS A 107 -20.83 -39.30 26.38
C LYS A 107 -21.68 -38.17 26.98
N GLY A 108 -22.73 -38.51 27.72
CA GLY A 108 -23.64 -37.55 28.36
C GLY A 108 -24.50 -36.77 27.36
N GLN A 109 -24.63 -37.24 26.11
CA GLN A 109 -25.48 -36.58 25.13
C GLN A 109 -26.89 -37.17 25.23
N PRO A 110 -27.93 -36.33 25.39
CA PRO A 110 -29.30 -36.80 25.36
C PRO A 110 -29.60 -37.33 23.95
N VAL A 111 -29.93 -38.62 23.86
CA VAL A 111 -30.32 -39.27 22.61
C VAL A 111 -31.63 -40.02 22.86
N PRO A 112 -32.65 -39.84 21.97
CA PRO A 112 -33.91 -40.54 22.05
C PRO A 112 -33.78 -42.07 22.11
N GLU A 113 -34.86 -42.77 22.43
CA GLU A 113 -34.82 -44.24 22.57
C GLU A 113 -34.78 -44.94 21.22
N THR A 114 -35.44 -44.37 20.23
CA THR A 114 -35.58 -44.96 18.90
C THR A 114 -34.90 -44.12 17.82
N TYR A 115 -34.51 -44.79 16.73
CA TYR A 115 -33.95 -44.11 15.56
C TYR A 115 -34.99 -43.17 14.94
N GLU A 116 -36.26 -43.56 14.98
CA GLU A 116 -37.39 -42.80 14.46
C GLU A 116 -37.53 -41.46 15.19
N GLU A 117 -37.49 -41.47 16.54
CA GLU A 117 -37.50 -40.24 17.34
C GLU A 117 -36.30 -39.35 17.06
N TRP A 118 -35.11 -39.94 16.91
CA TRP A 118 -33.90 -39.20 16.57
C TRP A 118 -33.96 -38.59 15.18
N ARG A 119 -34.44 -39.35 14.18
CA ARG A 119 -34.63 -38.88 12.81
C ARG A 119 -35.61 -37.69 12.76
N ASP A 120 -36.62 -37.72 13.62
CA ASP A 120 -37.73 -36.77 13.61
C ASP A 120 -37.49 -35.55 14.52
N LEU A 121 -36.31 -35.45 15.17
CA LEU A 121 -35.92 -34.26 15.93
C LEU A 121 -35.98 -32.99 15.04
N PRO A 122 -36.46 -31.86 15.58
CA PRO A 122 -36.57 -30.60 14.84
C PRO A 122 -35.27 -30.16 14.15
N GLU A 123 -34.11 -30.39 14.80
CA GLU A 123 -32.79 -30.06 14.26
C GLU A 123 -32.49 -30.75 12.93
N HIS A 124 -32.90 -32.02 12.78
CA HIS A 124 -32.68 -32.78 11.54
C HIS A 124 -33.65 -32.37 10.42
N LYS A 125 -34.85 -31.89 10.77
CA LYS A 125 -35.80 -31.29 9.83
C LYS A 125 -35.29 -29.94 9.31
N ILE A 126 -34.69 -29.11 10.18
CA ILE A 126 -34.04 -27.84 9.77
C ILE A 126 -32.91 -28.08 8.78
N VAL A 127 -32.05 -29.09 9.02
CA VAL A 127 -30.95 -29.43 8.11
C VAL A 127 -31.48 -29.89 6.75
N ALA A 128 -32.58 -30.66 6.71
CA ALA A 128 -33.22 -31.06 5.47
C ALA A 128 -33.79 -29.85 4.70
N SER A 129 -34.55 -28.97 5.36
CA SER A 129 -35.08 -27.74 4.75
C SER A 129 -33.97 -26.82 4.22
N ARG A 130 -32.85 -26.66 4.95
CA ARG A 130 -31.68 -25.90 4.49
C ARG A 130 -31.03 -26.50 3.25
N ARG A 131 -30.98 -27.83 3.15
CA ARG A 131 -30.50 -28.53 1.94
C ARG A 131 -31.46 -28.33 0.76
N THR A 132 -32.76 -28.41 0.99
CA THR A 132 -33.79 -28.16 -0.03
C THR A 132 -33.68 -26.74 -0.58
N TRP A 133 -33.62 -25.73 0.29
CA TRP A 133 -33.37 -24.33 -0.11
C TRP A 133 -32.05 -24.15 -0.87
N SER A 134 -30.97 -24.77 -0.40
CA SER A 134 -29.66 -24.67 -1.06
C SER A 134 -29.64 -25.38 -2.42
N ALA A 135 -30.43 -26.43 -2.61
CA ALA A 135 -30.62 -27.07 -3.91
C ALA A 135 -31.47 -26.18 -4.82
N TRP A 136 -32.58 -25.65 -4.31
CA TRP A 136 -33.47 -24.74 -5.03
C TRP A 136 -32.72 -23.48 -5.52
N ARG A 137 -31.89 -22.86 -4.67
CA ARG A 137 -31.07 -21.69 -5.07
C ARG A 137 -29.99 -21.98 -6.09
N ARG A 138 -29.51 -23.22 -6.18
CA ARG A 138 -28.59 -23.64 -7.24
C ARG A 138 -29.30 -23.82 -8.58
N ALA A 139 -30.55 -24.30 -8.54
CA ALA A 139 -31.38 -24.45 -9.74
C ALA A 139 -31.91 -23.09 -10.26
N HIS A 140 -32.09 -22.11 -9.38
CA HIS A 140 -32.61 -20.77 -9.71
C HIS A 140 -31.58 -19.68 -9.39
N PRO A 141 -30.55 -19.50 -10.23
CA PRO A 141 -29.56 -18.44 -10.05
C PRO A 141 -30.16 -17.07 -10.36
N GLY A 142 -29.70 -16.02 -9.66
CA GLY A 142 -30.16 -14.65 -9.86
C GLY A 142 -30.33 -13.85 -8.57
N PRO A 143 -30.72 -12.57 -8.67
CA PRO A 143 -30.95 -11.67 -7.54
C PRO A 143 -31.96 -12.27 -6.58
N LEU A 144 -31.71 -12.12 -5.26
CA LEU A 144 -32.50 -12.83 -4.26
C LEU A 144 -33.99 -12.47 -4.37
N ALA A 145 -34.32 -11.18 -4.46
CA ALA A 145 -35.70 -10.72 -4.58
C ALA A 145 -36.40 -11.28 -5.84
N ALA A 146 -35.75 -11.22 -7.00
CA ALA A 146 -36.32 -11.74 -8.25
C ALA A 146 -36.60 -13.24 -8.18
N THR A 147 -35.67 -14.02 -7.59
CA THR A 147 -35.88 -15.46 -7.41
C THR A 147 -36.96 -15.78 -6.38
N LEU A 148 -37.09 -14.97 -5.32
CA LEU A 148 -38.11 -15.16 -4.29
C LEU A 148 -39.51 -14.68 -4.67
N ALA A 149 -39.67 -14.08 -5.85
CA ALA A 149 -41.00 -13.84 -6.42
C ALA A 149 -41.71 -15.15 -6.78
N ASP A 150 -40.96 -16.24 -6.96
CA ASP A 150 -41.51 -17.58 -7.11
C ASP A 150 -42.15 -18.06 -5.78
N PRO A 151 -43.41 -18.52 -5.78
CA PRO A 151 -44.10 -18.96 -4.56
C PRO A 151 -43.42 -20.12 -3.82
N GLU A 152 -42.78 -21.05 -4.54
CA GLU A 152 -42.05 -22.17 -3.95
C GLU A 152 -40.75 -21.67 -3.28
N GLY A 153 -40.03 -20.78 -3.98
CA GLY A 153 -38.84 -20.11 -3.47
C GLY A 153 -39.12 -19.29 -2.20
N TRP A 154 -40.20 -18.52 -2.20
CA TRP A 154 -40.65 -17.72 -1.06
C TRP A 154 -40.96 -18.59 0.16
N ALA A 155 -41.71 -19.69 -0.03
CA ALA A 155 -42.07 -20.60 1.05
C ALA A 155 -40.83 -21.23 1.70
N LEU A 156 -39.87 -21.70 0.90
CA LEU A 156 -38.61 -22.27 1.39
C LEU A 156 -37.75 -21.24 2.15
N TYR A 157 -37.67 -20.01 1.64
CA TYR A 157 -36.94 -18.93 2.28
C TYR A 157 -37.56 -18.52 3.62
N ARG A 158 -38.88 -18.28 3.64
CA ARG A 158 -39.61 -17.93 4.86
C ARG A 158 -39.46 -19.03 5.90
N GLN A 159 -39.65 -20.29 5.51
CA GLN A 159 -39.50 -21.43 6.41
C GLN A 159 -38.13 -21.36 7.12
N ILE A 160 -37.02 -21.22 6.39
CA ILE A 160 -35.68 -21.16 6.98
C ILE A 160 -35.47 -19.93 7.86
N LYS A 161 -35.95 -18.76 7.46
CA LYS A 161 -35.75 -17.54 8.23
C LYS A 161 -36.53 -17.54 9.54
N VAL A 162 -37.74 -18.08 9.54
CA VAL A 162 -38.52 -18.31 10.76
C VAL A 162 -37.81 -19.30 11.68
N TRP A 163 -37.25 -20.40 11.15
CA TRP A 163 -36.43 -21.34 11.93
C TRP A 163 -35.14 -20.70 12.49
N ASP A 164 -34.55 -19.73 11.79
CA ASP A 164 -33.39 -18.96 12.26
C ASP A 164 -33.78 -17.89 13.31
N GLY A 165 -35.05 -17.84 13.74
CA GLY A 165 -35.57 -16.88 14.70
C GLY A 165 -35.73 -15.46 14.14
N LYS A 166 -35.79 -15.31 12.81
CA LYS A 166 -35.98 -14.01 12.15
C LYS A 166 -37.45 -13.78 11.87
N ASP A 167 -37.92 -12.59 12.22
CA ASP A 167 -39.24 -12.12 11.85
C ASP A 167 -39.28 -11.80 10.35
N VAL A 168 -40.09 -12.55 9.60
CA VAL A 168 -40.25 -12.40 8.15
C VAL A 168 -41.74 -12.34 7.84
N PRO A 169 -42.20 -11.33 7.06
CA PRO A 169 -43.60 -11.20 6.68
C PRO A 169 -44.16 -12.47 6.03
N GLU A 170 -45.49 -12.65 6.08
CA GLU A 170 -46.13 -13.81 5.45
C GLU A 170 -46.11 -13.73 3.93
N ARG A 171 -46.27 -12.51 3.40
CA ARG A 171 -46.36 -12.24 1.96
C ARG A 171 -45.03 -11.72 1.43
N TYR A 172 -44.69 -12.16 0.23
CA TYR A 172 -43.48 -11.71 -0.48
C TYR A 172 -43.54 -10.19 -0.73
N GLU A 173 -44.73 -9.66 -1.02
CA GLU A 173 -44.97 -8.24 -1.31
C GLU A 173 -44.60 -7.34 -0.12
N ASP A 174 -44.90 -7.78 1.10
CA ASP A 174 -44.57 -7.07 2.33
C ASP A 174 -43.07 -7.13 2.63
N TRP A 175 -42.42 -8.23 2.27
CA TRP A 175 -40.98 -8.38 2.42
C TRP A 175 -40.19 -7.56 1.39
N VAL A 176 -40.58 -7.59 0.12
CA VAL A 176 -39.88 -6.85 -0.94
C VAL A 176 -40.12 -5.35 -0.84
N SER A 177 -41.24 -4.92 -0.23
CA SER A 177 -41.53 -3.50 0.00
C SER A 177 -40.74 -2.90 1.17
N HIS A 178 -40.12 -3.72 2.03
CA HIS A 178 -39.32 -3.26 3.16
C HIS A 178 -38.10 -2.43 2.66
N PRO A 179 -37.84 -1.23 3.22
CA PRO A 179 -36.81 -0.31 2.70
C PRO A 179 -35.42 -0.94 2.57
N THR A 180 -35.01 -1.76 3.54
CA THR A 180 -33.72 -2.47 3.52
C THR A 180 -33.63 -3.49 2.39
N VAL A 181 -34.73 -4.21 2.10
CA VAL A 181 -34.79 -5.22 1.05
C VAL A 181 -34.83 -4.55 -0.32
N ARG A 182 -35.60 -3.47 -0.48
CA ARG A 182 -35.62 -2.64 -1.70
C ARG A 182 -34.23 -2.12 -2.06
N LYS A 183 -33.51 -1.57 -1.07
CA LYS A 183 -32.14 -1.07 -1.25
C LYS A 183 -31.19 -2.17 -1.68
N GLN A 184 -31.26 -3.33 -1.03
CA GLN A 184 -30.42 -4.48 -1.38
C GLN A 184 -30.75 -5.00 -2.79
N ALA A 185 -32.03 -5.13 -3.14
CA ALA A 185 -32.47 -5.57 -4.46
C ALA A 185 -32.03 -4.60 -5.58
N ALA A 186 -32.16 -3.28 -5.36
CA ALA A 186 -31.70 -2.27 -6.31
C ALA A 186 -30.16 -2.30 -6.48
N MET A 187 -29.42 -2.53 -5.40
CA MET A 187 -27.96 -2.65 -5.44
C MET A 187 -27.49 -3.94 -6.15
N GLU A 188 -28.14 -5.07 -5.88
CA GLU A 188 -27.88 -6.35 -6.55
C GLU A 188 -28.19 -6.25 -8.05
N ALA A 189 -29.35 -5.69 -8.43
CA ALA A 189 -29.75 -5.52 -9.83
C ALA A 189 -28.78 -4.61 -10.60
N TRP A 190 -28.36 -3.48 -10.03
CA TRP A 190 -27.34 -2.61 -10.64
C TRP A 190 -25.98 -3.31 -10.76
N THR A 191 -25.58 -4.06 -9.73
CA THR A 191 -24.28 -4.76 -9.71
C THR A 191 -24.23 -5.88 -10.75
N GLN A 192 -25.31 -6.64 -10.89
CA GLN A 192 -25.44 -7.67 -11.91
C GLN A 192 -25.44 -7.05 -13.31
N TRP A 193 -26.24 -6.01 -13.53
CA TRP A 193 -26.25 -5.27 -14.79
C TRP A 193 -24.86 -4.76 -15.18
N ARG A 194 -24.08 -4.24 -14.22
CA ARG A 194 -22.69 -3.81 -14.46
C ARG A 194 -21.70 -4.94 -14.75
N HIS A 195 -21.96 -6.15 -14.26
CA HIS A 195 -21.14 -7.32 -14.59
C HIS A 195 -21.42 -7.82 -16.01
N GLU A 196 -22.70 -7.85 -16.41
CA GLU A 196 -23.13 -8.26 -17.76
C GLU A 196 -22.76 -7.21 -18.81
N HIS A 197 -22.79 -5.91 -18.46
CA HIS A 197 -22.46 -4.80 -19.33
C HIS A 197 -21.11 -4.16 -18.95
N ALA A 198 -20.04 -4.90 -19.24
CA ALA A 198 -18.67 -4.45 -18.99
C ALA A 198 -18.28 -3.29 -19.91
N GLY A 199 -17.85 -2.17 -19.33
CA GLY A 199 -17.47 -0.98 -20.11
C GLY A 199 -17.35 0.30 -19.28
N GLN A 200 -17.05 1.40 -19.98
CA GLN A 200 -17.04 2.74 -19.37
C GLN A 200 -18.43 3.06 -18.81
N LEU A 201 -18.46 3.55 -17.57
CA LEU A 201 -19.70 3.82 -16.83
C LEU A 201 -20.65 4.75 -17.61
N SER A 202 -20.14 5.69 -18.38
CA SER A 202 -20.95 6.58 -19.23
C SER A 202 -21.73 5.86 -20.33
N LYS A 203 -21.20 4.76 -20.89
CA LYS A 203 -21.92 3.97 -21.89
C LYS A 203 -23.00 3.11 -21.24
N VAL A 204 -22.72 2.57 -20.05
CA VAL A 204 -23.67 1.76 -19.29
C VAL A 204 -24.82 2.58 -18.72
N LEU A 205 -24.55 3.84 -18.33
CA LEU A 205 -25.58 4.76 -17.85
C LEU A 205 -26.34 5.47 -18.97
N ALA A 206 -25.79 5.54 -20.19
CA ALA A 206 -26.50 6.03 -21.36
C ALA A 206 -27.62 5.07 -21.82
N ASP A 207 -27.51 3.80 -21.45
CA ASP A 207 -28.59 2.84 -21.64
C ASP A 207 -29.77 3.19 -20.71
N PRO A 208 -31.01 3.35 -21.22
CA PRO A 208 -32.18 3.66 -20.40
C PRO A 208 -32.43 2.65 -19.25
N GLN A 209 -32.15 1.36 -19.48
CA GLN A 209 -32.31 0.32 -18.48
C GLN A 209 -31.20 0.39 -17.44
N GLY A 210 -29.96 0.67 -17.87
CA GLY A 210 -28.84 0.94 -16.97
C GLY A 210 -29.06 2.19 -16.11
N TRP A 211 -29.59 3.27 -16.69
CA TRP A 211 -29.97 4.48 -15.97
C TRP A 211 -31.07 4.21 -14.95
N ALA A 212 -32.13 3.50 -15.33
CA ALA A 212 -33.23 3.18 -14.41
C ALA A 212 -32.75 2.37 -13.19
N LEU A 213 -31.89 1.37 -13.40
CA LEU A 213 -31.30 0.57 -12.32
C LEU A 213 -30.37 1.41 -11.42
N TYR A 214 -29.53 2.26 -12.02
CA TYR A 214 -28.67 3.17 -11.28
C TYR A 214 -29.46 4.19 -10.46
N LYS A 215 -30.51 4.78 -11.07
CA LYS A 215 -31.42 5.70 -10.42
C LYS A 215 -32.13 5.04 -9.24
N ALA A 216 -32.71 3.86 -9.43
CA ALA A 216 -33.35 3.11 -8.36
C ALA A 216 -32.38 2.81 -7.20
N MET A 217 -31.13 2.46 -7.49
CA MET A 217 -30.09 2.26 -6.48
C MET A 217 -29.77 3.55 -5.71
N VAL A 218 -29.65 4.70 -6.39
CA VAL A 218 -29.34 6.00 -5.78
C VAL A 218 -30.51 6.53 -4.94
N GLU A 219 -31.73 6.42 -5.45
CA GLU A 219 -32.96 6.90 -4.79
C GLU A 219 -33.32 6.06 -3.56
N CYS A 220 -32.98 4.75 -3.54
CA CYS A 220 -33.07 3.92 -2.33
C CYS A 220 -32.07 4.32 -1.22
N GLY A 221 -31.15 5.25 -1.50
CA GLY A 221 -30.22 5.85 -0.54
C GLY A 221 -30.59 7.28 -0.12
N ASP A 222 -31.85 7.69 -0.28
CA ASP A 222 -32.40 9.03 0.00
C ASP A 222 -31.73 10.17 -0.80
N LYS A 223 -31.14 9.85 -1.95
CA LYS A 223 -30.54 10.84 -2.84
C LYS A 223 -31.42 11.05 -4.06
N ARG A 224 -31.83 12.30 -4.29
CA ARG A 224 -32.53 12.67 -5.52
C ARG A 224 -31.55 12.77 -6.69
N ILE A 225 -31.93 12.18 -7.82
CA ILE A 225 -31.20 12.26 -9.09
C ILE A 225 -32.19 12.59 -10.21
N GLU A 226 -31.68 13.08 -11.33
CA GLU A 226 -32.46 13.54 -12.48
C GLU A 226 -33.26 12.41 -13.14
N ALA A 227 -34.28 12.75 -13.93
CA ALA A 227 -35.20 11.76 -14.46
C ALA A 227 -34.52 10.90 -15.53
N THR A 228 -33.69 11.52 -16.36
CA THR A 228 -32.97 10.86 -17.47
C THR A 228 -31.45 11.03 -17.34
N TYR A 229 -30.72 10.12 -17.98
CA TYR A 229 -29.26 10.22 -18.07
C TYR A 229 -28.82 11.52 -18.77
N ASP A 230 -29.56 11.97 -19.78
CA ASP A 230 -29.26 13.19 -20.52
C ASP A 230 -29.47 14.45 -19.68
N GLU A 231 -30.49 14.49 -18.82
CA GLU A 231 -30.66 15.58 -17.84
C GLU A 231 -29.53 15.59 -16.80
N TRP A 232 -29.15 14.41 -16.30
CA TRP A 232 -28.03 14.27 -15.37
C TRP A 232 -26.71 14.72 -16.02
N MET A 233 -26.48 14.32 -17.26
CA MET A 233 -25.33 14.73 -18.08
C MET A 233 -25.37 16.23 -18.37
N ALA A 234 -26.51 16.78 -18.76
CA ALA A 234 -26.68 18.21 -19.03
C ALA A 234 -26.42 19.03 -17.77
N LYS A 235 -26.89 18.59 -16.60
CA LYS A 235 -26.61 19.27 -15.32
C LYS A 235 -25.15 19.15 -14.90
N ARG A 236 -24.53 17.99 -15.14
CA ARG A 236 -23.09 17.78 -14.90
C ARG A 236 -22.23 18.64 -15.82
N ASP A 237 -22.63 18.73 -17.10
CA ASP A 237 -21.89 19.40 -18.16
C ASP A 237 -22.17 20.93 -18.15
N ALA A 238 -23.33 21.37 -17.68
CA ALA A 238 -23.66 22.77 -17.39
C ALA A 238 -23.07 23.26 -16.06
N SER A 239 -22.41 22.39 -15.28
CA SER A 239 -21.75 22.81 -14.04
C SER A 239 -20.43 23.51 -14.38
N PRO A 240 -20.28 24.84 -14.11
CA PRO A 240 -19.05 25.59 -14.39
C PRO A 240 -17.85 25.15 -13.52
N THR A 241 -17.97 24.07 -12.75
CA THR A 241 -16.96 23.56 -11.83
C THR A 241 -16.21 22.34 -12.33
N SER A 242 -16.60 21.77 -13.47
CA SER A 242 -15.93 20.59 -14.03
C SER A 242 -14.76 21.00 -14.93
N TRP A 243 -13.55 20.96 -14.36
CA TRP A 243 -12.28 21.10 -15.09
C TRP A 243 -12.20 20.20 -16.33
N ALA A 244 -12.80 19.01 -16.25
CA ALA A 244 -12.82 18.04 -17.33
C ALA A 244 -13.70 18.47 -18.53
N VAL A 245 -14.84 19.13 -18.27
CA VAL A 245 -15.74 19.64 -19.32
C VAL A 245 -15.10 20.84 -20.01
N TRP A 246 -14.51 21.76 -19.23
CA TRP A 246 -13.81 22.92 -19.78
C TRP A 246 -12.59 22.52 -20.64
N ARG A 247 -11.76 21.57 -20.19
CA ARG A 247 -10.62 21.03 -20.98
C ARG A 247 -11.05 20.25 -22.22
N LYS A 248 -12.27 19.71 -22.24
CA LYS A 248 -12.80 18.97 -23.40
C LYS A 248 -13.21 19.94 -24.53
N SER A 249 -13.77 21.09 -24.17
CA SER A 249 -14.16 22.16 -25.09
C SER A 249 -13.00 23.05 -25.53
N HIS A 250 -11.97 23.20 -24.70
CA HIS A 250 -10.78 24.00 -25.01
C HIS A 250 -9.53 23.12 -25.05
N ARG A 251 -9.30 22.50 -26.21
CA ARG A 251 -8.18 21.58 -26.43
C ARG A 251 -6.90 22.36 -26.75
N GLY A 252 -5.81 22.01 -26.07
CA GLY A 252 -4.50 22.59 -26.30
C GLY A 252 -3.64 22.69 -25.03
N PRO A 253 -2.40 23.18 -25.13
CA PRO A 253 -1.61 23.60 -23.99
C PRO A 253 -2.40 24.62 -23.15
N LEU A 254 -2.37 24.48 -21.83
CA LEU A 254 -3.20 25.30 -20.95
C LEU A 254 -2.98 26.81 -21.19
N ASN A 255 -1.73 27.23 -21.42
CA ASN A 255 -1.41 28.64 -21.68
C ASN A 255 -2.03 29.18 -22.98
N GLU A 256 -2.17 28.35 -24.02
CA GLU A 256 -2.83 28.79 -25.27
C GLU A 256 -4.34 28.89 -25.09
N VAL A 257 -4.91 28.02 -24.27
CA VAL A 257 -6.34 28.03 -23.93
C VAL A 257 -6.69 29.22 -23.02
N LEU A 258 -5.81 29.57 -22.08
CA LEU A 258 -6.04 30.66 -21.14
C LEU A 258 -5.86 32.06 -21.77
N LYS A 259 -5.29 32.15 -22.98
CA LYS A 259 -5.31 33.38 -23.79
C LYS A 259 -6.71 33.78 -24.24
N ASP A 260 -7.63 32.80 -24.35
CA ASP A 260 -9.03 33.07 -24.65
C ASP A 260 -9.70 33.68 -23.40
N PRO A 261 -10.32 34.87 -23.49
CA PRO A 261 -11.06 35.48 -22.39
C PRO A 261 -12.11 34.56 -21.75
N ALA A 262 -12.79 33.72 -22.54
CA ALA A 262 -13.75 32.75 -22.02
C ALA A 262 -13.05 31.62 -21.24
N GLY A 263 -11.86 31.23 -21.69
CA GLY A 263 -10.98 30.29 -21.02
C GLY A 263 -10.49 30.83 -19.67
N TRP A 264 -10.03 32.08 -19.65
CA TRP A 264 -9.55 32.76 -18.45
C TRP A 264 -10.65 32.92 -17.39
N ALA A 265 -11.84 33.39 -17.77
CA ALA A 265 -12.95 33.60 -16.84
C ALA A 265 -13.37 32.32 -16.10
N ALA A 266 -13.43 31.19 -16.83
CA ALA A 266 -13.74 29.88 -16.25
C ALA A 266 -12.63 29.36 -15.32
N PHE A 267 -11.37 29.58 -15.68
CA PHE A 267 -10.22 29.24 -14.83
C PHE A 267 -10.22 30.05 -13.52
N THR A 268 -10.54 31.33 -13.58
CA THR A 268 -10.68 32.21 -12.41
C THR A 268 -11.83 31.75 -11.52
N ALA A 269 -13.02 31.51 -12.08
CA ALA A 269 -14.18 31.03 -11.32
C ALA A 269 -13.92 29.69 -10.59
N TYR A 270 -13.19 28.77 -11.23
CA TYR A 270 -12.80 27.49 -10.63
C TYR A 270 -11.85 27.66 -9.42
N ASN A 271 -10.82 28.51 -9.56
CA ASN A 271 -9.80 28.70 -8.53
C ASN A 271 -10.30 29.56 -7.36
N THR A 272 -11.15 30.56 -7.62
CA THR A 272 -11.81 31.36 -6.56
C THR A 272 -12.65 30.47 -5.63
N LYS A 273 -13.36 29.47 -6.17
CA LYS A 273 -14.13 28.51 -5.35
C LYS A 273 -13.25 27.59 -4.49
N LYS A 274 -11.98 27.40 -4.87
CA LYS A 274 -10.98 26.67 -4.08
C LYS A 274 -10.21 27.56 -3.09
N GLY A 275 -10.56 28.84 -3.01
CA GLY A 275 -9.86 29.82 -2.16
C GLY A 275 -8.48 30.21 -2.69
N VAL A 276 -8.20 29.98 -3.97
CA VAL A 276 -6.94 30.40 -4.62
C VAL A 276 -7.18 31.75 -5.28
N SER A 277 -6.44 32.78 -4.81
CA SER A 277 -6.46 34.11 -5.42
C SER A 277 -5.61 34.10 -6.70
N LEU A 278 -6.20 34.55 -7.81
CA LEU A 278 -5.53 34.74 -9.09
C LEU A 278 -5.54 36.22 -9.48
N PRO A 279 -4.59 36.68 -10.32
CA PRO A 279 -4.62 38.03 -10.91
C PRO A 279 -5.89 38.29 -11.74
N ALA A 280 -6.15 39.55 -12.08
CA ALA A 280 -7.37 39.93 -12.79
C ALA A 280 -7.34 39.48 -14.26
N THR A 281 -6.16 39.51 -14.88
CA THR A 281 -5.97 39.22 -16.30
C THR A 281 -5.03 38.04 -16.54
N TYR A 282 -5.20 37.38 -17.69
CA TYR A 282 -4.30 36.32 -18.13
C TYR A 282 -2.87 36.86 -18.33
N GLU A 283 -2.76 38.10 -18.82
CA GLU A 283 -1.49 38.79 -19.02
C GLU A 283 -0.74 38.97 -17.70
N GLU A 284 -1.41 39.39 -16.63
CA GLU A 284 -0.80 39.45 -15.30
C GLU A 284 -0.41 38.06 -14.79
N TRP A 285 -1.25 37.06 -15.03
CA TRP A 285 -1.00 35.69 -14.60
C TRP A 285 0.19 35.05 -15.31
N VAL A 286 0.35 35.24 -16.62
CA VAL A 286 1.49 34.68 -17.37
C VAL A 286 2.81 35.38 -17.00
N GLN A 287 2.74 36.63 -16.53
CA GLN A 287 3.90 37.36 -16.03
C GLN A 287 4.32 36.94 -14.61
N LEU A 288 3.50 36.14 -13.91
CA LEU A 288 3.88 35.62 -12.59
C LEU A 288 5.19 34.81 -12.70
N PRO A 289 6.14 35.00 -11.77
CA PRO A 289 7.42 34.30 -11.78
C PRO A 289 7.29 32.77 -11.89
N GLU A 290 6.25 32.20 -11.27
CA GLU A 290 5.94 30.78 -11.30
C GLU A 290 5.55 30.29 -12.71
N GLN A 291 4.77 31.09 -13.45
CA GLN A 291 4.36 30.75 -14.82
C GLN A 291 5.50 30.91 -15.82
N GLN A 292 6.31 31.97 -15.67
CA GLN A 292 7.52 32.15 -16.46
C GLN A 292 8.52 30.99 -16.26
N LYS A 293 8.69 30.51 -15.01
CA LYS A 293 9.50 29.33 -14.67
C LYS A 293 8.96 28.05 -15.30
N GLY A 294 7.64 27.85 -15.22
CA GLY A 294 6.96 26.70 -15.83
C GLY A 294 7.13 26.66 -17.35
N ALA A 295 6.94 27.80 -18.02
CA ALA A 295 7.09 27.92 -19.47
C ALA A 295 8.53 27.67 -19.94
N ALA A 296 9.53 28.24 -19.26
CA ALA A 296 10.94 28.01 -19.58
C ALA A 296 11.34 26.53 -19.40
N SER A 297 10.87 25.90 -18.32
CA SER A 297 11.09 24.47 -18.06
C SER A 297 10.43 23.58 -19.12
N PHE A 298 9.22 23.92 -19.55
CA PHE A 298 8.53 23.16 -20.58
C PHE A 298 9.26 23.22 -21.93
N LYS A 299 9.65 24.42 -22.38
CA LYS A 299 10.41 24.62 -23.63
C LYS A 299 11.71 23.81 -23.64
N TRP A 300 12.50 23.89 -22.57
CA TRP A 300 13.71 23.05 -22.42
C TRP A 300 13.38 21.56 -22.44
N SER A 301 12.37 21.12 -21.69
CA SER A 301 12.01 19.70 -21.62
C SER A 301 11.52 19.13 -22.95
N SER A 302 10.81 19.94 -23.75
CA SER A 302 10.35 19.57 -25.09
C SER A 302 11.53 19.43 -26.05
N TRP A 303 12.42 20.43 -26.06
CA TRP A 303 13.66 20.40 -26.83
C TRP A 303 14.51 19.17 -26.49
N ARG A 304 14.68 18.87 -25.20
CA ARG A 304 15.44 17.73 -24.70
C ARG A 304 14.84 16.37 -25.09
N LYS A 305 13.53 16.29 -25.28
CA LYS A 305 12.86 15.06 -25.75
C LYS A 305 13.11 14.81 -27.24
N ALA A 306 13.12 15.87 -28.04
CA ALA A 306 13.44 15.80 -29.46
C ALA A 306 14.91 15.46 -29.70
N HIS A 307 15.82 16.00 -28.88
CA HIS A 307 17.27 15.84 -29.02
C HIS A 307 17.82 14.87 -27.96
N LYS A 308 17.95 13.59 -28.35
CA LYS A 308 18.48 12.51 -27.50
C LYS A 308 20.00 12.46 -27.56
N GLY A 309 20.64 12.12 -26.44
CA GLY A 309 22.11 12.06 -26.32
C GLY A 309 22.61 12.56 -24.97
N PRO A 310 23.92 12.48 -24.67
CA PRO A 310 24.55 13.11 -23.51
C PRO A 310 24.22 14.60 -23.39
N LEU A 311 24.05 15.11 -22.15
CA LEU A 311 23.63 16.50 -21.93
C LEU A 311 24.62 17.52 -22.51
N ALA A 312 25.91 17.21 -22.48
CA ALA A 312 26.93 18.08 -23.08
C ALA A 312 26.73 18.23 -24.59
N GLU A 313 26.52 17.13 -25.32
CA GLU A 313 26.30 17.17 -26.77
C GLU A 313 25.01 17.90 -27.14
N VAL A 314 23.95 17.76 -26.33
CA VAL A 314 22.67 18.45 -26.55
C VAL A 314 22.75 19.95 -26.27
N LEU A 315 23.66 20.36 -25.38
CA LEU A 315 23.90 21.78 -25.05
C LEU A 315 25.00 22.41 -25.89
N ALA A 316 25.71 21.65 -26.72
CA ALA A 316 26.62 22.19 -27.73
C ALA A 316 25.85 22.97 -28.82
N ASP A 317 24.57 22.64 -29.01
CA ASP A 317 23.66 23.41 -29.84
C ASP A 317 23.34 24.76 -29.18
N PRO A 318 23.56 25.90 -29.87
CA PRO A 318 23.25 27.24 -29.35
C PRO A 318 21.79 27.42 -28.89
N GLU A 319 20.82 26.79 -29.57
CA GLU A 319 19.40 26.86 -29.22
C GLU A 319 19.12 26.04 -27.95
N GLY A 320 19.73 24.84 -27.85
CA GLY A 320 19.69 24.02 -26.65
C GLY A 320 20.31 24.72 -25.44
N TRP A 321 21.45 25.40 -25.62
CA TRP A 321 22.12 26.20 -24.60
C TRP A 321 21.24 27.36 -24.12
N ALA A 322 20.67 28.14 -25.03
CA ALA A 322 19.82 29.28 -24.71
C ALA A 322 18.57 28.87 -23.91
N LEU A 323 17.90 27.77 -24.31
CA LEU A 323 16.74 27.24 -23.59
C LEU A 323 17.09 26.74 -22.19
N TYR A 324 18.26 26.12 -22.03
CA TYR A 324 18.76 25.65 -20.74
C TYR A 324 19.12 26.81 -19.79
N VAL A 325 19.81 27.83 -20.30
CA VAL A 325 20.12 29.07 -19.57
C VAL A 325 18.85 29.77 -19.10
N ASN A 326 17.89 29.97 -20.01
CA ASN A 326 16.61 30.61 -19.70
C ASN A 326 15.84 29.85 -18.60
N MET A 327 15.81 28.51 -18.66
CA MET A 327 15.23 27.68 -17.59
C MET A 327 15.94 27.90 -16.24
N LEU A 328 17.27 27.98 -16.22
CA LEU A 328 18.04 28.17 -14.99
C LEU A 328 17.85 29.57 -14.39
N GLU A 329 17.86 30.61 -15.22
CA GLU A 329 17.63 32.01 -14.82
C GLU A 329 16.24 32.17 -14.18
N LYS A 330 15.20 31.67 -14.84
CA LYS A 330 13.81 31.72 -14.34
C LYS A 330 13.56 30.75 -13.19
N GLY A 331 14.40 29.73 -13.01
CA GLY A 331 14.28 28.70 -11.98
C GLY A 331 14.77 29.10 -10.58
N SER A 332 15.37 30.29 -10.45
CA SER A 332 16.13 30.74 -9.26
C SER A 332 17.34 29.85 -8.94
N HIS A 333 18.00 29.29 -9.96
CA HIS A 333 19.26 28.60 -9.77
C HIS A 333 20.40 29.62 -9.67
N ALA A 334 21.02 29.72 -8.49
CA ALA A 334 21.97 30.77 -8.11
C ALA A 334 23.28 30.86 -8.94
N ARG A 335 23.51 29.99 -9.92
CA ARG A 335 24.69 30.05 -10.81
C ARG A 335 24.31 29.63 -12.23
N VAL A 336 24.06 30.64 -13.05
CA VAL A 336 24.05 30.51 -14.51
C VAL A 336 25.46 30.85 -14.97
N ARG A 337 26.10 29.92 -15.70
CA ARG A 337 27.45 30.12 -16.25
C ARG A 337 27.35 31.01 -17.48
N SER A 338 28.34 31.86 -17.71
CA SER A 338 28.27 32.90 -18.74
C SER A 338 28.39 32.35 -20.16
N SER A 339 28.88 31.12 -20.33
CA SER A 339 29.01 30.45 -21.63
C SER A 339 28.91 28.93 -21.54
N TYR A 340 28.62 28.29 -22.67
CA TYR A 340 28.61 26.83 -22.80
C TYR A 340 29.99 26.23 -22.49
N SER A 341 31.09 26.89 -22.88
CA SER A 341 32.45 26.44 -22.57
C SER A 341 32.73 26.40 -21.07
N GLU A 342 32.39 27.47 -20.34
CA GLU A 342 32.53 27.53 -18.88
C GLU A 342 31.66 26.47 -18.17
N TRP A 343 30.45 26.22 -18.70
CA TRP A 343 29.59 25.15 -18.22
C TRP A 343 30.14 23.76 -18.54
N LEU A 344 30.69 23.55 -19.74
CA LEU A 344 31.22 22.27 -20.19
C LEU A 344 32.47 21.87 -19.40
N GLU A 345 33.34 22.84 -19.08
CA GLU A 345 34.49 22.64 -18.20
C GLU A 345 34.06 22.25 -16.79
N ALA A 346 33.08 22.97 -16.21
CA ALA A 346 32.53 22.62 -14.91
C ALA A 346 31.80 21.25 -14.91
N TYR A 347 31.11 20.93 -16.01
CA TYR A 347 30.38 19.66 -16.20
C TYR A 347 31.34 18.48 -16.33
N ARG A 348 32.43 18.64 -17.12
CA ARG A 348 33.50 17.65 -17.25
C ARG A 348 34.25 17.45 -15.94
N ALA A 349 34.58 18.54 -15.21
CA ALA A 349 35.17 18.46 -13.88
C ALA A 349 34.27 17.76 -12.85
N ALA A 350 32.95 17.83 -13.03
CA ALA A 350 31.99 17.19 -12.13
C ALA A 350 31.78 15.69 -12.37
N LYS A 351 32.01 15.21 -13.60
CA LYS A 351 31.79 13.83 -14.04
C LYS A 351 33.07 13.02 -14.27
N SER A 352 34.23 13.66 -14.21
CA SER A 352 35.52 12.97 -14.33
C SER A 352 35.77 12.01 -13.14
N PRO A 353 36.35 10.81 -13.40
CA PRO A 353 36.94 9.95 -12.36
C PRO A 353 37.95 10.69 -11.46
N GLY A 354 38.48 11.83 -11.89
CA GLY A 354 39.36 12.71 -11.12
C GLY A 354 38.66 13.81 -10.30
N SER A 355 37.35 13.74 -10.04
CA SER A 355 36.72 14.75 -9.17
C SER A 355 37.18 14.57 -7.71
N SER A 356 37.52 15.67 -7.03
CA SER A 356 37.96 15.67 -5.62
C SER A 356 37.04 14.88 -4.68
N SER A 357 35.73 14.90 -4.93
CA SER A 357 34.74 14.12 -4.19
C SER A 357 34.80 12.62 -4.44
N ALA A 358 35.15 12.19 -5.66
CA ALA A 358 35.31 10.78 -6.00
C ALA A 358 36.64 10.26 -5.43
N GLN A 359 37.71 11.05 -5.58
CA GLN A 359 39.03 10.77 -5.03
C GLN A 359 38.99 10.70 -3.50
N TRP A 360 38.34 11.66 -2.82
CA TRP A 360 38.14 11.61 -1.37
C TRP A 360 37.39 10.34 -0.91
N ARG A 361 36.30 9.96 -1.60
CA ARG A 361 35.55 8.74 -1.26
C ARG A 361 36.38 7.47 -1.47
N GLN A 362 37.24 7.45 -2.49
CA GLN A 362 38.13 6.33 -2.74
C GLN A 362 39.23 6.27 -1.68
N TRP A 363 39.86 7.41 -1.37
CA TRP A 363 40.83 7.57 -0.29
C TRP A 363 40.28 7.10 1.05
N ARG A 364 39.07 7.56 1.41
CA ARG A 364 38.39 7.19 2.66
C ARG A 364 38.01 5.71 2.74
N LYS A 365 37.82 5.05 1.60
CA LYS A 365 37.61 3.59 1.56
C LYS A 365 38.90 2.81 1.72
N ALA A 366 40.03 3.36 1.29
CA ALA A 366 41.34 2.72 1.40
C ALA A 366 41.97 2.93 2.79
N HIS A 367 41.62 4.01 3.49
CA HIS A 367 42.15 4.34 4.82
C HIS A 367 41.02 4.32 5.85
N GLU A 368 40.94 3.23 6.60
CA GLU A 368 40.02 3.04 7.73
C GLU A 368 40.57 3.72 9.00
N GLY A 369 39.69 4.11 9.93
CA GLY A 369 40.07 4.81 11.17
C GLY A 369 39.31 6.12 11.43
N PRO A 370 39.55 6.79 12.57
CA PRO A 370 39.03 8.11 12.90
C PRO A 370 39.33 9.14 11.81
N LEU A 371 38.43 10.11 11.63
CA LEU A 371 38.59 11.10 10.56
C LEU A 371 39.86 11.95 10.76
N GLU A 372 40.23 12.25 12.00
CA GLU A 372 41.42 13.05 12.33
C GLU A 372 42.71 12.37 11.89
N GLU A 373 42.82 11.05 12.10
CA GLU A 373 43.99 10.26 11.69
C GLU A 373 44.10 10.17 10.16
N VAL A 374 42.97 10.01 9.47
CA VAL A 374 42.93 9.97 8.00
C VAL A 374 43.24 11.34 7.36
N LEU A 375 42.94 12.42 8.08
CA LEU A 375 43.20 13.80 7.63
C LEU A 375 44.55 14.35 8.09
N ALA A 376 45.21 13.71 9.06
CA ALA A 376 46.59 14.03 9.41
C ALA A 376 47.56 13.74 8.25
N ASP A 377 47.18 12.81 7.36
CA ASP A 377 47.86 12.61 6.09
C ASP A 377 47.67 13.83 5.16
N PRO A 378 48.75 14.46 4.65
CA PRO A 378 48.67 15.62 3.77
C PRO A 378 47.85 15.41 2.49
N GLU A 379 47.87 14.20 1.93
CA GLU A 379 47.08 13.83 0.76
C GLU A 379 45.61 13.64 1.13
N GLY A 380 45.34 13.01 2.28
CA GLY A 380 44.01 12.92 2.88
C GLY A 380 43.36 14.29 3.11
N TRP A 381 44.09 15.22 3.74
CA TRP A 381 43.65 16.60 3.95
C TRP A 381 43.35 17.31 2.63
N LYS A 382 44.28 17.23 1.66
CA LYS A 382 44.11 17.87 0.34
C LYS A 382 42.84 17.41 -0.37
N LEU A 383 42.57 16.11 -0.37
CA LEU A 383 41.37 15.53 -0.99
C LEU A 383 40.09 15.95 -0.25
N TYR A 384 40.13 15.96 1.09
CA TYR A 384 38.99 16.36 1.91
C TYR A 384 38.68 17.86 1.81
N ALA A 385 39.69 18.73 1.87
CA ALA A 385 39.53 20.17 1.71
C ALA A 385 38.94 20.50 0.33
N ALA A 386 39.46 19.87 -0.72
CA ALA A 386 38.92 20.01 -2.09
C ALA A 386 37.51 19.43 -2.25
N HIS A 387 37.15 18.41 -1.46
CA HIS A 387 35.80 17.87 -1.41
C HIS A 387 34.82 18.84 -0.74
N MET A 388 35.21 19.45 0.38
CA MET A 388 34.36 20.31 1.22
C MET A 388 34.16 21.72 0.64
N GLN A 389 35.19 22.31 0.02
CA GLN A 389 35.10 23.65 -0.61
C GLN A 389 34.09 23.72 -1.78
N ARG A 390 33.77 22.57 -2.38
CA ARG A 390 32.80 22.46 -3.49
C ARG A 390 31.36 22.85 -3.10
N GLY A 391 31.04 22.89 -1.80
CA GLY A 391 29.73 23.26 -1.25
C GLY A 391 29.43 24.77 -1.20
N GLY A 392 30.43 25.63 -1.43
CA GLY A 392 30.26 27.07 -1.73
C GLY A 392 29.50 27.94 -0.71
N ARG A 393 29.32 27.51 0.55
CA ARG A 393 28.50 28.27 1.53
C ARG A 393 29.22 28.69 2.82
N ARG A 394 30.46 28.26 3.06
CA ARG A 394 31.26 28.69 4.23
C ARG A 394 32.75 28.74 3.87
N ALA A 395 33.48 29.68 4.47
CA ALA A 395 34.93 29.63 4.50
C ALA A 395 35.34 28.29 5.14
N PHE A 396 36.09 27.48 4.41
CA PHE A 396 36.65 26.22 4.91
C PHE A 396 38.09 26.49 5.37
N PRO A 397 38.57 25.90 6.48
CA PRO A 397 39.93 26.14 6.97
C PRO A 397 40.99 25.91 5.88
N SER A 398 42.04 26.72 5.89
CA SER A 398 43.15 26.66 4.93
C SER A 398 44.04 25.43 5.12
N ASP A 399 44.15 24.93 6.34
CA ASP A 399 45.08 23.90 6.77
C ASP A 399 44.45 22.96 7.80
N PHE A 400 45.04 21.78 7.93
CA PHE A 400 44.58 20.73 8.83
C PHE A 400 44.62 21.18 10.29
N THR A 401 45.63 21.94 10.71
CA THR A 401 45.79 22.40 12.10
C THR A 401 44.63 23.30 12.52
N THR A 402 44.29 24.29 11.70
CA THR A 402 43.14 25.18 11.94
C THR A 402 41.83 24.41 11.94
N TRP A 403 41.67 23.42 11.05
CA TRP A 403 40.51 22.54 11.06
C TRP A 403 40.43 21.68 12.32
N LEU A 404 41.55 21.13 12.75
CA LEU A 404 41.66 20.28 13.93
C LEU A 404 41.34 21.07 15.19
N GLU A 405 41.87 22.28 15.34
CA GLU A 405 41.56 23.19 16.44
C GLU A 405 40.06 23.54 16.47
N ALA A 406 39.48 23.89 15.33
CA ALA A 406 38.04 24.15 15.24
C ALA A 406 37.20 22.91 15.52
N HIS A 407 37.66 21.72 15.10
CA HIS A 407 36.97 20.45 15.32
C HIS A 407 37.03 20.05 16.80
N GLN A 408 38.18 20.16 17.43
CA GLN A 408 38.39 19.88 18.85
C GLN A 408 37.65 20.88 19.74
N ALA A 409 37.65 22.17 19.39
CA ALA A 409 36.88 23.19 20.11
C ALA A 409 35.36 22.91 20.00
N GLU A 410 34.86 22.51 18.82
CA GLU A 410 33.46 22.09 18.66
C GLU A 410 33.16 20.81 19.44
N ALA A 411 34.07 19.83 19.45
CA ALA A 411 33.92 18.58 20.17
C ALA A 411 33.84 18.82 21.69
N LYS A 412 34.77 19.59 22.26
CA LYS A 412 34.78 20.01 23.67
C LYS A 412 33.53 20.80 24.03
N TRP A 413 33.14 21.77 23.20
CA TRP A 413 31.88 22.51 23.38
C TRP A 413 30.67 21.58 23.38
N THR A 414 30.62 20.62 22.45
CA THR A 414 29.52 19.66 22.32
C THR A 414 29.47 18.70 23.51
N GLU A 415 30.61 18.24 23.99
CA GLU A 415 30.73 17.38 25.18
C GLU A 415 30.29 18.12 26.44
N TRP A 416 30.78 19.35 26.64
CA TRP A 416 30.37 20.19 27.75
C TRP A 416 28.86 20.50 27.72
N ARG A 417 28.30 20.81 26.54
CA ARG A 417 26.86 21.00 26.30
C ARG A 417 26.00 19.74 26.47
N ARG A 418 26.59 18.54 26.47
CA ARG A 418 25.86 17.31 26.82
C ARG A 418 25.70 17.19 28.34
N ALA A 419 26.70 17.63 29.09
CA ALA A 419 26.65 17.64 30.56
C ALA A 419 25.85 18.83 31.12
N HIS A 420 25.84 19.95 30.40
CA HIS A 420 25.16 21.19 30.78
C HIS A 420 24.00 21.45 29.82
N ALA A 421 22.79 21.11 30.27
CA ALA A 421 21.56 21.24 29.47
C ALA A 421 20.71 22.40 29.99
N GLY A 422 20.74 23.53 29.27
CA GLY A 422 19.97 24.72 29.57
C GLY A 422 20.02 25.79 28.46
N PRO A 423 19.39 26.94 28.72
CA PRO A 423 19.47 28.13 27.88
C PRO A 423 20.92 28.62 27.74
N LEU A 424 21.33 28.97 26.53
CA LEU A 424 22.72 29.32 26.21
C LEU A 424 23.26 30.45 27.11
N ASN A 425 22.48 31.47 27.41
CA ASN A 425 22.90 32.59 28.26
C ASN A 425 23.28 32.14 29.69
N ARG A 426 22.51 31.25 30.31
CA ARG A 426 22.79 30.77 31.68
C ARG A 426 24.01 29.88 31.76
N GLU A 427 24.22 29.09 30.73
CA GLU A 427 25.41 28.25 30.59
C GLU A 427 26.66 29.07 30.31
N LEU A 428 26.55 30.14 29.52
CA LEU A 428 27.66 31.05 29.24
C LEU A 428 28.03 31.94 30.43
N ALA A 429 27.21 31.98 31.49
CA ALA A 429 27.58 32.60 32.77
C ALA A 429 28.61 31.76 33.54
N ASP A 430 28.73 30.46 33.23
CA ASP A 430 29.78 29.60 33.76
C ASP A 430 31.14 30.00 33.12
N PRO A 431 32.21 30.21 33.91
CA PRO A 431 33.52 30.57 33.38
C PRO A 431 34.10 29.56 32.39
N GLU A 432 33.89 28.26 32.61
CA GLU A 432 34.32 27.17 31.72
C GLU A 432 33.49 27.17 30.43
N GLY A 433 32.17 27.32 30.55
CA GLY A 433 31.26 27.44 29.41
C GLY A 433 31.59 28.64 28.54
N TRP A 434 31.84 29.80 29.17
CA TRP A 434 32.25 31.02 28.48
C TRP A 434 33.55 30.83 27.70
N GLU A 435 34.56 30.20 28.32
CA GLU A 435 35.85 29.98 27.69
C GLU A 435 35.75 29.02 26.50
N LEU A 436 35.00 27.92 26.64
CA LEU A 436 34.75 26.99 25.52
C LEU A 436 34.00 27.66 24.37
N PHE A 437 33.04 28.54 24.67
CA PHE A 437 32.33 29.33 23.66
C PHE A 437 33.24 30.34 22.96
N ARG A 438 34.12 31.00 23.71
CA ARG A 438 35.14 31.92 23.20
C ARG A 438 36.11 31.18 22.28
N MET A 439 36.66 30.06 22.73
CA MET A 439 37.59 29.21 21.97
C MET A 439 36.94 28.70 20.68
N ARG A 440 35.69 28.24 20.74
CA ARG A 440 34.90 27.84 19.57
C ARG A 440 34.66 28.99 18.61
N SER A 441 34.34 30.17 19.11
CA SER A 441 34.05 31.35 18.29
C SER A 441 35.33 31.88 17.62
N SER A 442 36.43 31.89 18.35
CA SER A 442 37.77 32.25 17.87
C SER A 442 38.24 31.29 16.78
N ALA A 443 38.15 29.97 17.01
CA ALA A 443 38.52 28.95 16.02
C ALA A 443 37.68 28.99 14.73
N ARG A 444 36.52 29.67 14.74
CA ARG A 444 35.68 29.92 13.56
C ARG A 444 35.91 31.30 12.92
N GLY A 445 36.91 32.04 13.37
CA GLY A 445 37.27 33.36 12.86
C GLY A 445 36.33 34.49 13.32
N ASN A 446 35.53 34.26 14.37
CA ASN A 446 34.58 35.26 14.87
C ASN A 446 35.26 36.11 15.96
N ALA A 447 35.96 37.17 15.55
CA ALA A 447 36.73 38.04 16.45
C ALA A 447 35.86 39.00 17.30
N ALA A 448 34.54 38.98 17.14
CA ALA A 448 33.61 39.94 17.77
C ALA A 448 33.07 39.49 19.14
N VAL A 449 33.55 38.37 19.72
CA VAL A 449 33.13 37.93 21.05
C VAL A 449 33.96 38.68 22.12
N PRO A 450 33.32 39.43 23.04
CA PRO A 450 34.03 40.16 24.10
C PRO A 450 34.86 39.24 25.01
N ALA A 451 35.75 39.82 25.81
CA ALA A 451 36.61 39.04 26.71
C ALA A 451 35.79 38.39 27.84
N THR A 452 34.74 39.06 28.30
CA THR A 452 33.94 38.60 29.44
C THR A 452 32.46 38.40 29.07
N TYR A 453 31.81 37.44 29.73
CA TYR A 453 30.37 37.24 29.63
C TYR A 453 29.58 38.50 29.98
N ALA A 454 30.06 39.28 30.96
CA ALA A 454 29.42 40.52 31.40
C ALA A 454 29.40 41.60 30.30
N GLU A 455 30.44 41.69 29.47
CA GLU A 455 30.46 42.60 28.31
C GLU A 455 29.59 42.08 27.18
N TRP A 456 29.54 40.77 26.97
CA TRP A 456 28.68 40.15 25.98
C TRP A 456 27.20 40.37 26.27
N MET A 457 26.79 40.27 27.54
CA MET A 457 25.42 40.55 27.97
C MET A 457 25.00 42.02 27.81
N LYS A 458 25.95 42.95 27.64
CA LYS A 458 25.65 44.37 27.37
C LYS A 458 25.31 44.64 25.89
N LEU A 459 25.55 43.68 24.99
CA LEU A 459 25.25 43.86 23.57
C LEU A 459 23.73 44.02 23.34
N PRO A 460 23.29 44.86 22.38
CA PRO A 460 21.86 45.09 22.11
C PRO A 460 21.08 43.79 21.83
N GLU A 461 21.73 42.83 21.16
CA GLU A 461 21.17 41.52 20.85
C GLU A 461 20.89 40.67 22.10
N GLN A 462 21.62 40.91 23.19
CA GLN A 462 21.48 40.17 24.45
C GLN A 462 20.51 40.84 25.45
N GLN A 463 20.16 42.11 25.23
CA GLN A 463 19.20 42.86 26.08
C GLN A 463 17.80 42.22 26.11
N ALA A 464 17.41 41.51 25.05
CA ALA A 464 16.18 40.73 25.03
C ALA A 464 16.17 39.65 26.11
N PHE A 465 17.29 38.94 26.32
CA PHE A 465 17.39 37.91 27.36
C PHE A 465 17.35 38.52 28.76
N VAL A 466 18.03 39.65 28.98
CA VAL A 466 17.99 40.37 30.26
C VAL A 466 16.57 40.81 30.60
N ALA A 467 15.85 41.39 29.64
CA ALA A 467 14.47 41.83 29.83
C ALA A 467 13.51 40.66 30.06
N VAL A 468 13.72 39.53 29.38
CA VAL A 468 12.98 38.27 29.57
C VAL A 468 13.20 37.68 30.95
N GLU A 469 14.44 37.66 31.45
CA GLU A 469 14.73 37.16 32.80
C GLU A 469 14.17 38.07 33.88
N ALA A 470 14.30 39.39 33.74
CA ALA A 470 13.74 40.35 34.69
C ALA A 470 12.20 40.24 34.77
N TRP A 471 11.53 40.15 33.63
CA TRP A 471 10.09 39.90 33.59
C TRP A 471 9.72 38.52 34.15
N GLY A 472 10.45 37.47 33.77
CA GLY A 472 10.21 36.10 34.25
C GLY A 472 10.33 35.98 35.77
N ALA A 473 11.36 36.59 36.36
CA ALA A 473 11.57 36.61 37.81
C ALA A 473 10.46 37.38 38.54
N TRP A 474 10.08 38.56 38.03
CA TRP A 474 8.95 39.32 38.58
C TRP A 474 7.65 38.52 38.49
N ARG A 475 7.41 37.83 37.38
CA ARG A 475 6.21 37.03 37.14
C ARG A 475 6.11 35.80 38.04
N GLN A 476 7.24 35.19 38.42
CA GLN A 476 7.26 34.11 39.41
C GLN A 476 6.83 34.59 40.80
N ALA A 477 7.22 35.80 41.19
CA ALA A 477 6.82 36.40 42.46
C ALA A 477 5.34 36.86 42.49
N HIS A 478 4.72 37.04 41.33
CA HIS A 478 3.35 37.54 41.19
C HIS A 478 2.49 36.59 40.34
N PRO A 479 2.08 35.41 40.87
CA PRO A 479 1.20 34.46 40.18
C PRO A 479 -0.24 35.01 40.05
N GLY A 480 -1.02 34.55 39.07
CA GLY A 480 -2.38 35.05 38.79
C GLY A 480 -2.61 35.37 37.32
N GLN A 481 -3.79 35.87 36.93
CA GLN A 481 -4.02 36.26 35.53
C GLN A 481 -3.19 37.49 35.16
N LEU A 482 -2.62 37.50 33.95
CA LEU A 482 -1.72 38.56 33.49
C LEU A 482 -2.28 39.99 33.67
N LYS A 483 -3.57 40.20 33.38
CA LYS A 483 -4.19 41.52 33.51
C LYS A 483 -4.23 41.99 34.96
N ASP A 484 -4.66 41.10 35.85
CA ASP A 484 -4.86 41.41 37.27
C ASP A 484 -3.54 41.73 37.95
N VAL A 485 -2.49 40.95 37.66
CA VAL A 485 -1.15 41.19 38.25
C VAL A 485 -0.49 42.46 37.69
N LEU A 486 -0.72 42.80 36.42
CA LEU A 486 -0.21 44.05 35.83
C LEU A 486 -0.97 45.29 36.33
N GLN A 487 -2.25 45.16 36.69
CA GLN A 487 -3.03 46.23 37.32
C GLN A 487 -2.66 46.45 38.78
N ALA A 488 -2.27 45.38 39.49
CA ALA A 488 -1.92 45.44 40.90
C ALA A 488 -0.53 46.05 41.17
N ASP A 489 0.42 45.90 40.25
CA ASP A 489 1.77 46.46 40.37
C ASP A 489 2.27 47.04 39.04
N GLY A 490 2.39 48.37 39.00
CA GLY A 490 2.82 49.13 37.83
C GLY A 490 4.26 48.84 37.38
N ASN A 491 5.12 48.29 38.24
CA ASN A 491 6.45 47.84 37.83
C ASN A 491 6.38 46.64 36.88
N GLY A 492 5.37 45.79 37.04
CA GLY A 492 5.11 44.68 36.13
C GLY A 492 4.89 45.14 34.69
N TRP A 493 4.14 46.24 34.50
CA TRP A 493 3.90 46.80 33.17
C TRP A 493 5.18 47.27 32.50
N ILE A 494 6.06 47.94 33.25
CA ILE A 494 7.35 48.42 32.74
C ILE A 494 8.20 47.24 32.27
N LEU A 495 8.30 46.18 33.07
CA LEU A 495 9.08 44.98 32.76
C LEU A 495 8.51 44.22 31.56
N TYR A 496 7.19 44.03 31.50
CA TYR A 496 6.51 43.38 30.37
C TYR A 496 6.73 44.14 29.06
N ARG A 497 6.56 45.45 29.09
CA ARG A 497 6.76 46.33 27.93
C ARG A 497 8.21 46.32 27.45
N THR A 498 9.15 46.36 28.39
CA THR A 498 10.60 46.31 28.11
C THR A 498 10.98 44.99 27.44
N MET A 499 10.46 43.87 27.93
CA MET A 499 10.64 42.56 27.31
C MET A 499 10.11 42.52 25.86
N LEU A 500 8.89 43.00 25.63
CA LEU A 500 8.29 43.00 24.29
C LEU A 500 9.07 43.89 23.31
N ARG A 501 9.48 45.08 23.75
CA ARG A 501 10.27 46.01 22.92
C ARG A 501 11.66 45.46 22.60
N ALA A 502 12.32 44.84 23.56
CA ALA A 502 13.62 44.21 23.34
C ALA A 502 13.54 43.04 22.32
N ALA A 503 12.37 42.42 22.17
CA ALA A 503 12.09 41.43 21.12
C ALA A 503 11.63 42.03 19.78
N GLY A 504 11.60 43.37 19.65
CA GLY A 504 11.11 44.07 18.47
C GLY A 504 9.60 43.95 18.27
N ILE A 505 8.82 43.88 19.35
CA ILE A 505 7.35 43.86 19.35
C ILE A 505 6.85 45.22 19.88
N GLU A 506 6.09 45.93 19.06
CA GLU A 506 5.50 47.21 19.43
C GLU A 506 4.24 47.02 20.28
N VAL A 507 4.17 47.75 21.39
CA VAL A 507 3.03 47.81 22.30
C VAL A 507 2.84 49.25 22.82
N PRO A 508 1.61 49.65 23.19
CA PRO A 508 1.33 50.97 23.76
C PRO A 508 2.24 51.30 24.95
N ASP A 509 2.49 52.60 25.18
CA ASP A 509 3.25 53.04 26.35
C ASP A 509 2.43 52.95 27.63
N ASP A 510 1.14 53.22 27.55
CA ASP A 510 0.21 53.31 28.68
C ASP A 510 -0.50 51.98 28.96
N LEU A 511 -0.61 51.64 30.26
CA LEU A 511 -1.26 50.40 30.71
C LEU A 511 -2.77 50.44 30.45
N ALA A 512 -3.44 51.59 30.62
CA ALA A 512 -4.88 51.69 30.40
C ALA A 512 -5.24 51.48 28.91
N ALA A 513 -4.44 52.05 28.00
CA ALA A 513 -4.55 51.80 26.56
C ALA A 513 -4.31 50.33 26.19
N TRP A 514 -3.36 49.65 26.85
CA TRP A 514 -3.12 48.22 26.62
C TRP A 514 -4.26 47.35 27.16
N LEU A 515 -4.83 47.68 28.32
CA LEU A 515 -5.89 46.89 28.95
C LEU A 515 -7.15 46.78 28.09
N GLN A 516 -7.54 47.87 27.42
CA GLN A 516 -8.69 47.93 26.51
C GLN A 516 -8.65 46.85 25.42
N ASP A 517 -7.46 46.58 24.86
CA ASP A 517 -7.24 45.66 23.74
C ASP A 517 -6.23 44.54 24.05
N SER A 518 -6.03 44.24 25.33
CA SER A 518 -4.97 43.35 25.83
C SER A 518 -4.95 41.97 25.16
N GLY A 519 -6.12 41.37 24.90
CA GLY A 519 -6.22 40.09 24.18
C GLY A 519 -5.74 40.14 22.72
N LYS A 520 -5.88 41.29 22.05
CA LYS A 520 -5.38 41.53 20.70
C LYS A 520 -3.85 41.67 20.71
N TYR A 521 -3.31 42.48 21.63
CA TYR A 521 -1.86 42.69 21.74
C TYR A 521 -1.10 41.42 22.13
N VAL A 522 -1.62 40.63 23.06
CA VAL A 522 -1.02 39.34 23.46
C VAL A 522 -0.99 38.35 22.28
N LYS A 523 -2.08 38.26 21.51
CA LYS A 523 -2.13 37.40 20.30
C LYS A 523 -1.17 37.89 19.21
N LEU A 524 -1.10 39.19 18.96
CA LEU A 524 -0.19 39.78 17.97
C LEU A 524 1.28 39.55 18.35
N ALA A 525 1.63 39.70 19.63
CA ALA A 525 2.98 39.45 20.13
C ALA A 525 3.40 37.97 19.92
N TRP A 526 2.53 37.03 20.28
CA TRP A 526 2.76 35.60 20.01
C TRP A 526 2.85 35.29 18.52
N GLN A 527 1.97 35.88 17.70
CA GLN A 527 1.95 35.64 16.25
C GLN A 527 3.21 36.18 15.57
N SER A 528 3.64 37.40 15.92
CA SER A 528 4.90 37.99 15.44
C SER A 528 6.11 37.12 15.79
N TRP A 529 6.16 36.60 17.02
CA TRP A 529 7.19 35.65 17.44
C TRP A 529 7.13 34.34 16.64
N ARG A 530 5.93 33.79 16.46
CA ARG A 530 5.69 32.53 15.77
C ARG A 530 6.03 32.58 14.29
N ASP A 531 5.78 33.70 13.64
CA ASP A 531 6.07 33.92 12.22
C ASP A 531 7.58 34.01 11.96
N LYS A 532 8.33 34.63 12.88
CA LYS A 532 9.80 34.65 12.88
C LYS A 532 10.39 33.26 13.16
N HIS A 533 9.77 32.47 14.04
CA HIS A 533 10.28 31.16 14.48
C HIS A 533 9.47 30.00 13.90
N ARG A 534 9.83 29.59 12.68
CA ARG A 534 9.21 28.44 11.98
C ARG A 534 9.70 27.11 12.57
N GLY A 535 8.77 26.18 12.81
CA GLY A 535 9.09 24.83 13.32
C GLY A 535 8.04 24.26 14.27
N PRO A 536 8.28 23.06 14.83
CA PRO A 536 7.39 22.41 15.81
C PRO A 536 7.21 23.26 17.07
N LEU A 537 6.00 23.30 17.62
CA LEU A 537 5.65 24.15 18.76
C LEU A 537 6.59 23.96 19.97
N ARG A 538 6.91 22.71 20.34
CA ARG A 538 7.83 22.41 21.46
C ARG A 538 9.22 23.07 21.30
N ARG A 539 9.73 23.19 20.07
CA ARG A 539 11.02 23.86 19.80
C ARG A 539 10.92 25.38 19.91
N VAL A 540 9.78 25.93 19.52
CA VAL A 540 9.51 27.38 19.63
C VAL A 540 9.28 27.77 21.08
N LEU A 541 8.65 26.89 21.87
CA LEU A 541 8.39 27.10 23.30
C LEU A 541 9.58 26.77 24.20
N ALA A 542 10.61 26.07 23.70
CA ALA A 542 11.86 25.87 24.43
C ALA A 542 12.64 27.18 24.60
N ASP A 543 12.31 28.21 23.81
CA ASP A 543 12.83 29.55 24.02
C ASP A 543 12.07 30.22 25.19
N PRO A 544 12.77 30.79 26.19
CA PRO A 544 12.14 31.44 27.34
C PRO A 544 11.11 32.52 26.98
N LEU A 545 11.39 33.34 25.96
CA LEU A 545 10.45 34.36 25.49
C LEU A 545 9.25 33.71 24.79
N GLY A 546 9.50 32.68 23.98
CA GLY A 546 8.45 31.90 23.35
C GLY A 546 7.49 31.26 24.36
N TRP A 547 8.02 30.70 25.44
CA TRP A 547 7.25 30.16 26.56
C TRP A 547 6.39 31.23 27.24
N LEU A 548 6.98 32.37 27.59
CA LEU A 548 6.29 33.46 28.28
C LEU A 548 5.17 34.07 27.42
N LEU A 549 5.41 34.29 26.13
CA LEU A 549 4.38 34.78 25.20
C LEU A 549 3.22 33.79 25.05
N TYR A 550 3.53 32.49 24.94
CA TYR A 550 2.50 31.45 24.85
C TYR A 550 1.69 31.34 26.13
N LYS A 551 2.35 31.40 27.29
CA LYS A 551 1.70 31.43 28.61
C LYS A 551 0.75 32.62 28.72
N SER A 552 1.18 33.82 28.32
CA SER A 552 0.31 35.01 28.26
C SER A 552 -0.91 34.82 27.36
N VAL A 553 -0.77 34.16 26.21
CA VAL A 553 -1.91 33.84 25.32
C VAL A 553 -2.90 32.90 25.99
N VAL A 554 -2.42 31.83 26.62
CA VAL A 554 -3.27 30.84 27.28
C VAL A 554 -4.01 31.48 28.47
N GLU A 555 -3.30 32.25 29.29
CA GLU A 555 -3.90 33.00 30.40
C GLU A 555 -4.93 34.04 29.93
N SER A 556 -4.68 34.71 28.78
CA SER A 556 -5.65 35.66 28.20
C SER A 556 -6.96 35.01 27.74
N SER A 557 -6.96 33.68 27.56
CA SER A 557 -8.15 32.89 27.22
C SER A 557 -8.87 32.30 28.45
N GLY A 558 -8.38 32.58 29.67
CA GLY A 558 -8.96 32.07 30.91
C GLY A 558 -8.55 30.63 31.26
N ALA A 559 -7.61 30.04 30.52
CA ALA A 559 -7.09 28.69 30.78
C ALA A 559 -5.83 28.73 31.65
N SER A 560 -5.67 27.74 32.53
CA SER A 560 -4.43 27.55 33.30
C SER A 560 -3.41 26.73 32.51
N ILE A 561 -2.13 27.02 32.75
CA ILE A 561 -0.99 26.32 32.16
C ILE A 561 0.08 26.15 33.25
N GLU A 562 0.92 25.14 33.11
CA GLU A 562 2.03 24.85 34.02
C GLU A 562 2.96 26.06 34.18
N GLU A 563 3.69 26.14 35.30
CA GLU A 563 4.52 27.31 35.60
C GLU A 563 5.74 27.44 34.67
N THR A 564 6.36 26.32 34.34
CA THR A 564 7.60 26.23 33.54
C THR A 564 7.40 25.45 32.25
N PHE A 565 8.24 25.77 31.25
CA PHE A 565 8.26 25.03 30.00
C PHE A 565 8.59 23.56 30.22
N GLU A 566 9.48 23.24 31.16
CA GLU A 566 9.89 21.87 31.47
C GLU A 566 8.72 21.07 32.04
N ALA A 567 7.95 21.64 32.97
CA ALA A 567 6.76 21.01 33.53
C ALA A 567 5.69 20.78 32.45
N TRP A 568 5.47 21.76 31.57
CA TRP A 568 4.59 21.61 30.41
C TRP A 568 5.11 20.57 29.41
N ALA A 569 6.41 20.58 29.11
CA ALA A 569 7.02 19.67 28.16
C ALA A 569 7.01 18.22 28.69
N GLN A 570 7.13 18.03 30.01
CA GLN A 570 6.99 16.76 30.69
C GLN A 570 5.53 16.31 30.77
N SER A 571 4.59 17.22 31.04
CA SER A 571 3.14 16.91 31.07
C SER A 571 2.60 16.49 29.70
N LYS A 572 3.24 16.93 28.61
CA LYS A 572 2.95 16.49 27.23
C LYS A 572 3.72 15.23 26.79
N GLY A 573 4.58 14.66 27.65
CA GLY A 573 5.38 13.46 27.40
C GLY A 573 6.51 13.61 26.35
N PRO A 574 7.34 12.57 26.16
CA PRO A 574 8.35 12.54 25.10
C PRO A 574 7.69 12.74 23.72
N SER A 575 8.32 13.56 22.89
CA SER A 575 7.75 13.93 21.60
C SER A 575 7.86 12.74 20.65
N GLY A 576 6.86 12.49 19.79
CA GLY A 576 7.01 11.52 18.70
C GLY A 576 8.23 11.83 17.79
N ASN A 577 8.75 13.06 17.87
CA ASN A 577 9.96 13.50 17.19
C ASN A 577 11.26 12.92 17.78
N GLU A 578 11.32 12.55 19.06
CA GLU A 578 12.53 11.96 19.67
C GLU A 578 12.78 10.56 19.11
N TRP A 579 11.75 9.69 19.09
CA TRP A 579 11.83 8.41 18.38
C TRP A 579 12.16 8.58 16.90
N ILE A 580 11.53 9.53 16.20
CA ILE A 580 11.78 9.77 14.77
C ILE A 580 13.22 10.22 14.52
N ASN A 581 13.76 11.12 15.34
CA ASN A 581 15.14 11.62 15.21
C ASN A 581 16.15 10.52 15.55
N TRP A 582 15.93 9.78 16.63
CA TRP A 582 16.75 8.63 17.00
C TRP A 582 16.75 7.57 15.88
N ARG A 583 15.58 7.27 15.31
CA ARG A 583 15.43 6.32 14.20
C ARG A 583 16.06 6.79 12.88
N ARG A 584 16.16 8.10 12.64
CA ARG A 584 16.84 8.67 11.46
C ARG A 584 18.36 8.48 11.53
N LEU A 585 18.92 8.51 12.72
CA LEU A 585 20.35 8.29 12.97
C LEU A 585 20.70 6.80 12.90
N HIS A 586 19.82 5.93 13.39
CA HIS A 586 20.05 4.48 13.43
C HIS A 586 19.34 3.77 12.27
N LYS A 587 20.07 3.50 11.18
CA LYS A 587 19.55 2.85 9.96
C LYS A 587 19.60 1.32 10.10
N GLY A 588 18.62 0.63 9.51
CA GLY A 588 18.52 -0.83 9.56
C GLY A 588 17.09 -1.34 9.74
N PRO A 589 16.87 -2.66 9.71
CA PRO A 589 15.61 -3.29 10.11
C PRO A 589 15.24 -2.95 11.56
N LEU A 590 13.95 -2.77 11.83
CA LEU A 590 13.47 -2.31 13.14
C LEU A 590 13.92 -3.23 14.29
N HIS A 591 13.85 -4.55 14.09
CA HIS A 591 14.24 -5.55 15.09
C HIS A 591 15.75 -5.62 15.36
N GLU A 592 16.60 -5.13 14.47
CA GLU A 592 18.05 -5.05 14.73
C GLU A 592 18.38 -3.78 15.49
N VAL A 593 17.77 -2.66 15.08
CA VAL A 593 17.98 -1.34 15.66
C VAL A 593 17.43 -1.26 17.09
N LEU A 594 16.32 -1.93 17.38
CA LEU A 594 15.69 -1.94 18.72
C LEU A 594 16.38 -2.86 19.74
N ARG A 595 17.51 -3.51 19.39
CA ARG A 595 18.38 -4.15 20.39
C ARG A 595 19.01 -3.12 21.34
N ASP A 596 19.13 -1.88 20.88
CA ASP A 596 19.56 -0.76 21.69
C ASP A 596 18.52 -0.47 22.80
N PRO A 597 18.91 -0.49 24.09
CA PRO A 597 18.02 -0.18 25.20
C PRO A 597 17.36 1.20 25.12
N GLU A 598 18.06 2.21 24.60
CA GLU A 598 17.55 3.57 24.41
C GLU A 598 16.50 3.59 23.30
N GLY A 599 16.82 2.95 22.17
CA GLY A 599 15.91 2.80 21.04
C GLY A 599 14.63 2.06 21.41
N TRP A 600 14.76 0.99 22.19
CA TRP A 600 13.65 0.21 22.72
C TRP A 600 12.72 1.05 23.60
N LYS A 601 13.28 1.82 24.53
CA LYS A 601 12.53 2.72 25.41
C LYS A 601 11.75 3.76 24.61
N LEU A 602 12.41 4.46 23.70
CA LEU A 602 11.79 5.49 22.84
C LEU A 602 10.70 4.91 21.93
N TYR A 603 10.91 3.71 21.40
CA TYR A 603 9.92 3.01 20.58
C TYR A 603 8.67 2.64 21.37
N ARG A 604 8.85 2.06 22.56
CA ARG A 604 7.76 1.64 23.44
C ARG A 604 6.93 2.83 23.92
N GLU A 605 7.58 3.92 24.32
CA GLU A 605 6.93 5.19 24.69
C GLU A 605 6.13 5.78 23.52
N ASN A 606 6.67 5.71 22.30
CA ASN A 606 5.97 6.15 21.09
C ASN A 606 4.77 5.26 20.72
N LEU A 607 4.81 3.94 21.01
CA LEU A 607 3.65 3.06 20.83
C LEU A 607 2.55 3.32 21.87
N LEU A 608 2.92 3.50 23.14
CA LEU A 608 1.98 3.87 24.20
C LEU A 608 1.25 5.18 23.88
N ARG A 609 1.98 6.19 23.42
CA ARG A 609 1.41 7.47 22.97
C ARG A 609 0.41 7.33 21.82
N LYS A 610 0.61 6.35 20.94
CA LYS A 610 -0.30 6.07 19.81
C LYS A 610 -1.52 5.25 20.20
N ASN A 611 -1.73 4.97 21.49
CA ASN A 611 -2.80 4.12 22.01
C ASN A 611 -2.82 2.74 21.33
N VAL A 612 -1.65 2.16 21.08
CA VAL A 612 -1.56 0.77 20.59
C VAL A 612 -1.94 -0.15 21.76
N SER A 613 -2.92 -1.03 21.54
CA SER A 613 -3.53 -1.87 22.59
C SER A 613 -2.58 -2.92 23.17
N ASP A 614 -1.69 -3.49 22.35
CA ASP A 614 -0.71 -4.50 22.77
C ASP A 614 0.72 -3.98 22.61
N VAL A 615 1.21 -3.26 23.61
CA VAL A 615 2.59 -2.79 23.65
C VAL A 615 3.48 -3.83 24.34
N PRO A 616 4.44 -4.46 23.63
CA PRO A 616 5.36 -5.42 24.23
C PRO A 616 6.20 -4.80 25.34
N GLN A 617 6.30 -5.49 26.48
CA GLN A 617 7.04 -5.03 27.66
C GLN A 617 8.55 -5.19 27.50
N THR A 618 8.98 -6.28 26.84
CA THR A 618 10.38 -6.60 26.58
C THR A 618 10.66 -6.69 25.09
N PHE A 619 11.92 -6.42 24.72
CA PHE A 619 12.39 -6.59 23.35
C PHE A 619 12.22 -8.05 22.87
N GLU A 620 12.39 -9.03 23.76
CA GLU A 620 12.15 -10.43 23.45
C GLU A 620 10.68 -10.70 23.13
N ALA A 621 9.74 -10.17 23.91
CA ALA A 621 8.31 -10.27 23.62
C ALA A 621 7.95 -9.63 22.28
N PHE A 622 8.62 -8.53 21.91
CA PHE A 622 8.49 -7.91 20.59
C PHE A 622 9.01 -8.80 19.46
N LEU A 623 10.15 -9.46 19.63
CA LEU A 623 10.66 -10.41 18.63
C LEU A 623 9.75 -11.62 18.43
N GLN A 624 8.99 -12.01 19.46
CA GLN A 624 8.03 -13.10 19.38
C GLN A 624 6.73 -12.74 18.65
N GLN A 625 6.49 -11.45 18.37
CA GLN A 625 5.30 -11.04 17.62
C GLN A 625 5.35 -11.59 16.17
N PRO A 626 4.24 -12.14 15.65
CA PRO A 626 4.20 -12.73 14.30
C PRO A 626 4.70 -11.78 13.20
N ASP A 627 4.32 -10.49 13.28
CA ASP A 627 4.74 -9.48 12.32
C ASP A 627 6.24 -9.21 12.35
N GLN A 628 6.87 -9.27 13.52
CA GLN A 628 8.32 -9.08 13.65
C GLN A 628 9.09 -10.30 13.16
N GLN A 629 8.61 -11.51 13.45
CA GLN A 629 9.19 -12.74 12.91
C GLN A 629 9.12 -12.76 11.37
N LYS A 630 7.99 -12.32 10.80
CA LYS A 630 7.81 -12.13 9.35
C LYS A 630 8.76 -11.08 8.78
N ALA A 631 8.88 -9.92 9.42
CA ALA A 631 9.78 -8.86 8.98
C ALA A 631 11.26 -9.30 9.03
N ALA A 632 11.66 -10.02 10.08
CA ALA A 632 13.00 -10.57 10.23
C ALA A 632 13.32 -11.62 9.15
N ALA A 633 12.43 -12.59 8.93
CA ALA A 633 12.60 -13.59 7.88
C ALA A 633 12.67 -12.96 6.48
N THR A 634 11.82 -11.96 6.21
CA THR A 634 11.83 -11.21 4.94
C THR A 634 13.13 -10.42 4.76
N SER A 635 13.64 -9.80 5.83
CA SER A 635 14.90 -9.05 5.80
C SER A 635 16.08 -9.96 5.49
N LYS A 636 16.19 -11.11 6.19
CA LYS A 636 17.25 -12.10 5.96
C LYS A 636 17.25 -12.63 4.54
N TRP A 637 16.08 -13.02 4.02
CA TRP A 637 15.93 -13.44 2.63
C TRP A 637 16.31 -12.33 1.63
N SER A 638 15.91 -11.08 1.91
CA SER A 638 16.22 -9.93 1.04
C SER A 638 17.71 -9.56 1.04
N SER A 639 18.39 -9.74 2.16
CA SER A 639 19.85 -9.56 2.26
C SER A 639 20.58 -10.66 1.52
N TRP A 640 20.17 -11.92 1.68
CA TRP A 640 20.68 -13.05 0.90
C TRP A 640 20.55 -12.82 -0.61
N ARG A 641 19.37 -12.41 -1.08
CA ARG A 641 19.09 -12.11 -2.50
C ARG A 641 19.87 -10.94 -3.08
N ARG A 642 20.40 -10.04 -2.24
CA ARG A 642 21.24 -8.93 -2.71
C ARG A 642 22.64 -9.40 -3.07
N VAL A 643 23.16 -10.38 -2.33
CA VAL A 643 24.47 -11.00 -2.56
C VAL A 643 24.35 -12.05 -3.68
N HIS A 644 23.36 -12.93 -3.59
CA HIS A 644 23.13 -14.01 -4.55
C HIS A 644 22.13 -13.57 -5.63
N ARG A 645 22.69 -13.00 -6.71
CA ARG A 645 21.91 -12.53 -7.87
C ARG A 645 21.70 -13.67 -8.87
N GLY A 646 20.51 -13.69 -9.49
CA GLY A 646 20.17 -14.65 -10.53
C GLY A 646 18.71 -15.07 -10.48
N PRO A 647 18.28 -15.99 -11.37
CA PRO A 647 16.98 -16.64 -11.31
C PRO A 647 16.72 -17.21 -9.92
N LEU A 648 15.47 -17.12 -9.48
CA LEU A 648 15.07 -17.66 -8.19
C LEU A 648 15.31 -19.16 -8.10
N VAL A 649 15.18 -19.92 -9.20
CA VAL A 649 15.47 -21.36 -9.24
C VAL A 649 16.93 -21.62 -8.87
N SER A 650 17.88 -20.91 -9.49
CA SER A 650 19.31 -21.05 -9.20
C SER A 650 19.66 -20.62 -7.78
N VAL A 651 19.00 -19.58 -7.25
CA VAL A 651 19.24 -19.10 -5.87
C VAL A 651 18.59 -20.00 -4.81
N LEU A 652 17.53 -20.73 -5.15
CA LEU A 652 16.87 -21.69 -4.27
C LEU A 652 17.43 -23.11 -4.40
N ALA A 653 18.24 -23.39 -5.41
CA ALA A 653 19.02 -24.63 -5.48
C ALA A 653 20.09 -24.68 -4.38
N ASP A 654 20.55 -23.51 -3.91
CA ASP A 654 21.38 -23.40 -2.73
C ASP A 654 20.59 -23.74 -1.46
N LYS A 655 21.15 -24.61 -0.61
CA LYS A 655 20.51 -25.11 0.62
C LYS A 655 20.18 -23.97 1.60
N GLU A 656 21.08 -23.01 1.78
CA GLU A 656 20.87 -21.88 2.68
C GLU A 656 19.83 -20.91 2.09
N GLY A 657 19.87 -20.71 0.78
CA GLY A 657 18.84 -19.98 0.05
C GLY A 657 17.45 -20.60 0.21
N TRP A 658 17.33 -21.92 0.06
CA TRP A 658 16.09 -22.67 0.27
C TRP A 658 15.55 -22.52 1.69
N GLU A 659 16.39 -22.72 2.71
CA GLU A 659 16.00 -22.61 4.12
C GLU A 659 15.50 -21.20 4.48
N LEU A 660 16.17 -20.15 4.01
CA LEU A 660 15.73 -18.76 4.22
C LEU A 660 14.40 -18.46 3.52
N TYR A 661 14.20 -19.02 2.33
CA TYR A 661 12.96 -18.87 1.58
C TYR A 661 11.79 -19.62 2.23
N VAL A 662 12.00 -20.87 2.65
CA VAL A 662 11.01 -21.67 3.40
C VAL A 662 10.61 -20.93 4.66
N ASN A 663 11.57 -20.50 5.48
CA ASN A 663 11.31 -19.75 6.71
C ASN A 663 10.49 -18.48 6.42
N MET A 664 10.85 -17.70 5.40
CA MET A 664 10.06 -16.52 5.00
C MET A 664 8.62 -16.90 4.60
N MET A 665 8.43 -17.93 3.77
CA MET A 665 7.12 -18.35 3.31
C MET A 665 6.25 -18.90 4.45
N GLU A 666 6.86 -19.56 5.43
CA GLU A 666 6.23 -20.11 6.64
C GLU A 666 5.67 -18.98 7.50
N LYS A 667 6.49 -17.96 7.75
CA LYS A 667 6.08 -16.76 8.50
C LYS A 667 5.06 -15.90 7.75
N LEU A 668 4.98 -16.02 6.42
CA LEU A 668 3.95 -15.38 5.60
C LEU A 668 2.62 -16.16 5.56
N GLY A 669 2.57 -17.36 6.13
CA GLY A 669 1.37 -18.21 6.12
C GLY A 669 1.08 -18.85 4.76
N HIS A 670 2.09 -18.98 3.91
CA HIS A 670 1.93 -19.65 2.62
C HIS A 670 2.18 -21.15 2.74
N LYS A 671 1.44 -21.94 1.96
CA LYS A 671 1.70 -23.38 1.82
C LYS A 671 3.07 -23.56 1.15
N ILE A 672 3.94 -24.34 1.76
CA ILE A 672 5.30 -24.60 1.29
C ILE A 672 5.40 -26.04 0.84
N CYS A 673 6.15 -26.25 -0.25
CA CYS A 673 6.57 -27.58 -0.66
C CYS A 673 7.63 -28.12 0.31
N SER A 674 7.67 -29.43 0.48
CA SER A 674 8.54 -30.12 1.42
C SER A 674 10.02 -30.03 1.04
N SER A 675 10.30 -29.87 -0.26
CA SER A 675 11.65 -29.76 -0.82
C SER A 675 11.70 -28.78 -1.98
N PHE A 676 12.93 -28.36 -2.34
CA PHE A 676 13.19 -27.58 -3.53
C PHE A 676 12.71 -28.29 -4.80
N ASP A 677 12.91 -29.61 -4.89
CA ASP A 677 12.50 -30.40 -6.06
C ASP A 677 10.98 -30.41 -6.24
N GLU A 678 10.22 -30.59 -5.15
CA GLU A 678 8.75 -30.52 -5.19
C GLU A 678 8.28 -29.10 -5.57
N TRP A 679 8.97 -28.07 -5.08
CA TRP A 679 8.67 -26.68 -5.44
C TRP A 679 8.95 -26.38 -6.91
N CYS A 680 10.09 -26.86 -7.42
CA CYS A 680 10.51 -26.70 -8.81
C CYS A 680 9.51 -27.35 -9.77
N SER A 681 8.93 -28.49 -9.38
CA SER A 681 7.91 -29.21 -10.17
C SER A 681 6.46 -28.76 -9.90
N SER A 682 6.23 -27.75 -9.06
CA SER A 682 4.88 -27.35 -8.63
C SER A 682 4.13 -26.51 -9.65
N ALA A 683 2.80 -26.68 -9.73
CA ALA A 683 1.91 -25.83 -10.55
C ALA A 683 2.00 -24.32 -10.20
N GLN A 684 2.45 -23.98 -8.99
CA GLN A 684 2.64 -22.60 -8.54
C GLN A 684 3.87 -21.94 -9.17
N MET A 685 4.91 -22.71 -9.51
CA MET A 685 6.02 -22.27 -10.35
C MET A 685 5.51 -21.90 -11.75
N HIS A 686 4.68 -22.77 -12.34
CA HIS A 686 4.16 -22.65 -13.70
C HIS A 686 3.12 -21.53 -13.91
N LYS A 687 2.23 -21.25 -12.93
CA LYS A 687 1.11 -20.27 -13.07
C LYS A 687 1.50 -18.78 -13.03
N GLY A 688 2.78 -18.42 -12.92
CA GLY A 688 3.20 -17.01 -13.01
C GLY A 688 4.55 -16.65 -12.40
N ARG A 689 5.20 -17.55 -11.66
CA ARG A 689 6.59 -17.34 -11.20
C ARG A 689 7.58 -17.59 -12.33
N ALA A 690 7.43 -18.68 -13.09
CA ALA A 690 8.23 -18.96 -14.29
C ALA A 690 8.24 -17.78 -15.28
N ALA A 691 7.09 -17.12 -15.48
CA ALA A 691 6.99 -15.94 -16.33
C ALA A 691 7.84 -14.76 -15.85
N ARG A 692 7.94 -14.54 -14.54
CA ARG A 692 8.74 -13.46 -13.94
C ARG A 692 10.22 -13.78 -13.98
N GLU A 693 10.58 -15.03 -13.71
CA GLU A 693 11.96 -15.54 -13.80
C GLU A 693 12.48 -15.53 -15.23
N TRP A 694 11.70 -16.02 -16.19
CA TRP A 694 11.99 -15.90 -17.61
C TRP A 694 12.24 -14.44 -18.03
N ARG A 695 11.39 -13.49 -17.61
CA ARG A 695 11.59 -12.06 -17.90
C ARG A 695 12.81 -11.46 -17.20
N ALA A 696 13.21 -11.99 -16.04
CA ALA A 696 14.43 -11.57 -15.36
C ALA A 696 15.68 -12.09 -16.09
N TRP A 697 15.67 -13.38 -16.43
CA TRP A 697 16.70 -14.02 -17.26
C TRP A 697 16.89 -13.29 -18.59
N ARG A 698 15.78 -13.00 -19.29
CA ARG A 698 15.78 -12.28 -20.56
C ARG A 698 16.31 -10.85 -20.48
N ARG A 699 16.23 -10.20 -19.32
CA ARG A 699 16.81 -8.85 -19.11
C ARG A 699 18.33 -8.89 -18.98
N LEU A 700 18.86 -9.97 -18.43
CA LEU A 700 20.29 -10.20 -18.28
C LEU A 700 20.91 -10.71 -19.59
N HIS A 701 20.22 -11.61 -20.28
CA HIS A 701 20.66 -12.22 -21.54
C HIS A 701 19.98 -11.55 -22.75
N LYS A 702 20.65 -10.52 -23.29
CA LYS A 702 20.21 -9.77 -24.47
C LYS A 702 20.61 -10.50 -25.76
N GLY A 703 19.85 -10.31 -26.84
CA GLY A 703 20.08 -10.95 -28.14
C GLY A 703 18.83 -11.59 -28.75
N PRO A 704 18.90 -12.22 -29.94
CA PRO A 704 17.79 -12.95 -30.55
C PRO A 704 17.23 -14.03 -29.63
N LEU A 705 15.91 -14.27 -29.67
CA LEU A 705 15.25 -15.24 -28.79
C LEU A 705 15.81 -16.67 -28.96
N VAL A 706 16.17 -17.03 -30.21
CA VAL A 706 16.80 -18.31 -30.55
C VAL A 706 18.08 -18.52 -29.76
N ASN A 707 18.95 -17.50 -29.69
CA ASN A 707 20.23 -17.61 -28.99
C ASN A 707 20.08 -17.63 -27.46
N VAL A 708 19.05 -16.96 -26.94
CA VAL A 708 18.77 -16.94 -25.48
C VAL A 708 18.12 -18.24 -25.01
N LEU A 709 17.41 -18.92 -25.91
CA LEU A 709 16.79 -20.23 -25.64
C LEU A 709 17.72 -21.41 -25.94
N ALA A 710 18.84 -21.19 -26.65
CA ALA A 710 19.88 -22.20 -26.81
C ALA A 710 20.59 -22.52 -25.48
N ASP A 711 20.51 -21.61 -24.52
CA ASP A 711 20.96 -21.84 -23.15
C ASP A 711 19.98 -22.80 -22.44
N PRO A 712 20.46 -23.93 -21.88
CA PRO A 712 19.62 -24.91 -21.18
C PRO A 712 18.79 -24.32 -20.03
N GLU A 713 19.33 -23.36 -19.28
CA GLU A 713 18.61 -22.68 -18.20
C GLU A 713 17.51 -21.75 -18.75
N GLY A 714 17.84 -21.04 -19.84
CA GLY A 714 16.89 -20.21 -20.58
C GLY A 714 15.72 -21.03 -21.13
N TRP A 715 16.02 -22.20 -21.72
CA TRP A 715 15.03 -23.13 -22.23
C TRP A 715 14.12 -23.68 -21.12
N ALA A 716 14.68 -24.12 -20.00
CA ALA A 716 13.91 -24.65 -18.87
C ALA A 716 12.91 -23.63 -18.32
N LEU A 717 13.33 -22.37 -18.12
CA LEU A 717 12.46 -21.28 -17.68
C LEU A 717 11.36 -20.94 -18.70
N TYR A 718 11.70 -20.96 -19.99
CA TYR A 718 10.75 -20.72 -21.07
C TYR A 718 9.70 -21.83 -21.16
N LYS A 719 10.13 -23.11 -21.16
CA LYS A 719 9.27 -24.30 -21.17
C LYS A 719 8.33 -24.31 -19.96
N ALA A 720 8.85 -24.03 -18.77
CA ALA A 720 8.07 -23.95 -17.54
C ALA A 720 7.03 -22.82 -17.59
N TRP A 721 7.36 -21.69 -18.21
CA TRP A 721 6.41 -20.60 -18.42
C TRP A 721 5.33 -20.95 -19.45
N THR A 722 5.69 -21.57 -20.57
CA THR A 722 4.72 -21.94 -21.62
C THR A 722 3.77 -23.05 -21.16
N ALA A 723 4.25 -24.01 -20.37
CA ALA A 723 3.41 -25.08 -19.80
C ALA A 723 2.29 -24.56 -18.88
N GLY A 724 2.48 -23.39 -18.25
CA GLY A 724 1.46 -22.75 -17.40
C GLY A 724 0.46 -21.87 -18.15
N SER A 725 0.57 -21.73 -19.48
CA SER A 725 -0.27 -20.85 -20.29
C SER A 725 -1.21 -21.67 -21.17
N SER A 726 -2.53 -21.57 -20.94
CA SER A 726 -3.56 -22.29 -21.70
C SER A 726 -3.57 -22.01 -23.21
N ASN A 727 -2.90 -20.94 -23.66
CA ASN A 727 -2.93 -20.48 -25.05
C ASN A 727 -1.59 -20.70 -25.78
N ARG A 728 -0.67 -21.49 -25.22
CA ARG A 728 0.64 -21.76 -25.84
C ARG A 728 0.94 -23.24 -25.87
N VAL A 729 1.34 -23.72 -27.05
CA VAL A 729 1.85 -25.08 -27.22
C VAL A 729 3.15 -25.19 -26.41
N ALA A 730 3.20 -26.17 -25.51
CA ALA A 730 4.43 -26.54 -24.83
C ALA A 730 5.23 -27.45 -25.78
N HIS A 731 6.47 -27.06 -26.09
CA HIS A 731 7.39 -27.90 -26.85
C HIS A 731 8.26 -28.69 -25.87
N GLU A 732 8.61 -29.92 -26.24
CA GLU A 732 9.39 -30.78 -25.36
C GLU A 732 10.88 -30.42 -25.38
N SER A 733 11.39 -30.00 -26.54
CA SER A 733 12.80 -29.64 -26.76
C SER A 733 12.98 -28.30 -27.48
N TYR A 734 14.17 -27.71 -27.33
CA TYR A 734 14.55 -26.47 -28.00
C TYR A 734 14.63 -26.66 -29.52
N GLU A 735 15.13 -27.82 -29.94
CA GLU A 735 15.27 -28.22 -31.34
C GLU A 735 13.90 -28.31 -32.02
N GLU A 736 12.91 -28.91 -31.35
CA GLU A 736 11.52 -28.96 -31.83
C GLU A 736 10.93 -27.54 -31.97
N TRP A 737 11.19 -26.67 -30.99
CA TRP A 737 10.75 -25.27 -31.06
C TRP A 737 11.40 -24.52 -32.22
N CYS A 738 12.71 -24.70 -32.47
CA CYS A 738 13.42 -24.10 -33.60
C CYS A 738 12.84 -24.57 -34.94
N LEU A 739 12.66 -25.89 -35.13
CA LEU A 739 12.09 -26.47 -36.35
C LEU A 739 10.68 -25.93 -36.64
N GLN A 740 9.85 -25.73 -35.62
CA GLN A 740 8.53 -25.12 -35.80
C GLN A 740 8.60 -23.63 -36.15
N LYS A 741 9.58 -22.89 -35.62
CA LYS A 741 9.77 -21.47 -35.99
C LYS A 741 10.31 -21.30 -37.40
N GLU A 742 11.09 -22.25 -37.91
CA GLU A 742 11.57 -22.28 -39.29
C GLU A 742 10.42 -22.48 -40.27
N LYS A 743 9.54 -23.47 -40.04
CA LYS A 743 8.31 -23.66 -40.85
C LYS A 743 7.43 -22.41 -40.90
N GLY A 744 7.31 -21.68 -39.78
CA GLY A 744 6.61 -20.39 -39.72
C GLY A 744 7.35 -19.20 -40.32
N ARG A 745 8.67 -19.31 -40.51
CA ARG A 745 9.48 -18.32 -41.22
C ARG A 745 9.35 -18.54 -42.74
N GLU A 746 9.52 -19.77 -43.20
CA GLU A 746 9.37 -20.17 -44.61
C GLU A 746 8.01 -19.72 -45.17
N TRP A 747 6.92 -19.98 -44.44
CA TRP A 747 5.58 -19.51 -44.84
C TRP A 747 5.46 -17.98 -44.93
N ARG A 748 6.08 -17.23 -44.01
CA ARG A 748 6.03 -15.75 -44.03
C ARG A 748 6.88 -15.18 -45.15
N GLU A 749 8.05 -15.75 -45.41
CA GLU A 749 8.91 -15.36 -46.52
C GLU A 749 8.23 -15.66 -47.86
N TRP A 750 7.56 -16.80 -47.98
CA TRP A 750 6.72 -17.13 -49.13
C TRP A 750 5.59 -16.11 -49.34
N ARG A 751 4.84 -15.77 -48.27
CA ARG A 751 3.76 -14.76 -48.31
C ARG A 751 4.24 -13.35 -48.62
N ALA A 752 5.48 -13.01 -48.28
CA ALA A 752 6.06 -11.72 -48.62
C ALA A 752 6.40 -11.64 -50.12
N LYS A 753 6.82 -12.75 -50.73
CA LYS A 753 7.12 -12.86 -52.16
C LYS A 753 5.87 -13.00 -53.04
N HIS A 754 4.78 -13.55 -52.51
CA HIS A 754 3.52 -13.77 -53.21
C HIS A 754 2.36 -13.01 -52.53
N PRO A 755 2.25 -11.68 -52.75
CA PRO A 755 1.14 -10.89 -52.24
C PRO A 755 -0.16 -11.20 -53.01
N GLY A 756 -1.28 -11.25 -52.31
CA GLY A 756 -2.57 -11.61 -52.92
C GLY A 756 -3.50 -12.37 -51.98
N GLN A 757 -4.69 -12.71 -52.47
CA GLN A 757 -5.67 -13.49 -51.73
C GLN A 757 -5.11 -14.88 -51.39
N LEU A 758 -5.41 -15.39 -50.19
CA LEU A 758 -4.88 -16.68 -49.77
C LEU A 758 -5.23 -17.81 -50.75
N LYS A 759 -6.42 -17.78 -51.37
CA LYS A 759 -6.87 -18.79 -52.34
C LYS A 759 -5.98 -18.86 -53.59
N THR A 760 -5.49 -17.71 -54.07
CA THR A 760 -4.62 -17.67 -55.26
C THR A 760 -3.20 -18.13 -54.93
N VAL A 761 -2.71 -17.79 -53.74
CA VAL A 761 -1.37 -18.20 -53.28
C VAL A 761 -1.30 -19.67 -52.90
N LEU A 762 -2.42 -20.25 -52.44
CA LEU A 762 -2.54 -21.67 -52.14
C LEU A 762 -2.85 -22.54 -53.37
N ALA A 763 -3.26 -21.94 -54.49
CA ALA A 763 -3.43 -22.65 -55.75
C ALA A 763 -2.08 -23.04 -56.39
N GLU A 764 -1.00 -22.37 -55.99
CA GLU A 764 0.38 -22.75 -56.34
C GLU A 764 0.82 -23.94 -55.48
N GLY A 765 1.34 -25.00 -56.13
CA GLY A 765 1.72 -26.25 -55.45
C GLY A 765 2.72 -26.06 -54.31
N GLU A 766 3.73 -25.20 -54.49
CA GLU A 766 4.70 -24.86 -53.43
C GLU A 766 4.05 -24.10 -52.27
N GLY A 767 3.11 -23.20 -52.57
CA GLY A 767 2.36 -22.46 -51.56
C GLY A 767 1.45 -23.36 -50.71
N TRP A 768 0.81 -24.35 -51.32
CA TRP A 768 0.00 -25.36 -50.61
C TRP A 768 0.84 -26.22 -49.66
N GLU A 769 2.00 -26.71 -50.11
CA GLU A 769 2.89 -27.52 -49.28
C GLU A 769 3.44 -26.73 -48.09
N LEU A 770 3.86 -25.47 -48.29
CA LEU A 770 4.30 -24.61 -47.20
C LEU A 770 3.18 -24.28 -46.22
N PHE A 771 1.95 -24.12 -46.71
CA PHE A 771 0.78 -23.89 -45.87
C PHE A 771 0.41 -25.12 -45.03
N LYS A 772 0.47 -26.32 -45.60
CA LYS A 772 0.29 -27.58 -44.85
C LYS A 772 1.34 -27.71 -43.76
N LYS A 773 2.64 -27.61 -44.11
CA LYS A 773 3.75 -27.66 -43.15
C LYS A 773 3.60 -26.63 -42.03
N TYR A 774 3.16 -25.42 -42.37
CA TYR A 774 2.92 -24.35 -41.40
C TYR A 774 1.76 -24.64 -40.43
N ASN A 775 0.65 -25.18 -40.92
CA ASN A 775 -0.51 -25.47 -40.09
C ASN A 775 -0.35 -26.77 -39.27
N GLU A 776 0.29 -27.80 -39.84
CA GLU A 776 0.71 -29.01 -39.13
C GLU A 776 1.63 -28.65 -37.95
N ALA A 777 2.60 -27.76 -38.16
CA ALA A 777 3.46 -27.24 -37.09
C ALA A 777 2.70 -26.48 -36.00
N ARG A 778 1.44 -26.09 -36.24
CA ARG A 778 0.58 -25.41 -35.28
C ARG A 778 -0.57 -26.29 -34.76
N ASN A 779 -0.51 -27.61 -35.03
CA ASN A 779 -1.57 -28.58 -34.71
C ASN A 779 -2.95 -28.15 -35.24
N ARG A 780 -2.98 -27.54 -36.43
CA ARG A 780 -4.23 -27.22 -37.12
C ARG A 780 -4.44 -28.25 -38.23
N PRO A 781 -5.55 -29.01 -38.21
CA PRO A 781 -5.84 -29.95 -39.28
C PRO A 781 -6.03 -29.18 -40.58
N VAL A 782 -5.38 -29.65 -41.64
CA VAL A 782 -5.55 -29.16 -43.01
C VAL A 782 -5.86 -30.36 -43.90
N PRO A 783 -6.81 -30.24 -44.85
CA PRO A 783 -7.08 -31.30 -45.81
C PRO A 783 -5.85 -31.72 -46.62
N ALA A 784 -5.90 -32.91 -47.22
CA ALA A 784 -4.76 -33.47 -47.94
C ALA A 784 -4.43 -32.68 -49.23
N SER A 785 -5.46 -32.21 -49.93
CA SER A 785 -5.33 -31.44 -51.16
C SER A 785 -5.92 -30.03 -51.06
N PHE A 786 -5.42 -29.12 -51.92
CA PHE A 786 -5.98 -27.78 -52.06
C PHE A 786 -7.45 -27.82 -52.52
N ALA A 787 -7.82 -28.81 -53.35
CA ALA A 787 -9.18 -29.01 -53.81
C ALA A 787 -10.13 -29.34 -52.64
N ASP A 788 -9.73 -30.25 -51.75
CA ASP A 788 -10.51 -30.60 -50.55
C ASP A 788 -10.64 -29.42 -49.60
N TRP A 789 -9.58 -28.61 -49.46
CA TRP A 789 -9.64 -27.39 -48.66
C TRP A 789 -10.55 -26.33 -49.28
N LEU A 790 -10.52 -26.18 -50.61
CA LEU A 790 -11.42 -25.28 -51.32
C LEU A 790 -12.87 -25.75 -51.17
N GLU A 791 -13.12 -27.05 -51.31
CA GLU A 791 -14.43 -27.68 -51.15
C GLU A 791 -14.94 -27.55 -49.72
N GLN A 792 -14.09 -27.81 -48.71
CA GLN A 792 -14.44 -27.60 -47.30
C GLN A 792 -14.82 -26.14 -47.03
N GLN A 793 -14.05 -25.17 -47.56
CA GLN A 793 -14.38 -23.76 -47.41
C GLN A 793 -15.69 -23.37 -48.14
N GLN A 794 -16.01 -24.02 -49.27
CA GLN A 794 -17.26 -23.82 -49.98
C GLN A 794 -18.45 -24.47 -49.25
N GLN A 795 -18.26 -25.67 -48.69
CA GLN A 795 -19.25 -26.37 -47.87
C GLN A 795 -19.52 -25.62 -46.56
N GLU A 796 -18.49 -25.15 -45.86
CA GLU A 796 -18.64 -24.29 -44.66
C GLU A 796 -19.43 -23.02 -45.00
N HIS A 797 -19.09 -22.35 -46.11
CA HIS A 797 -19.84 -21.18 -46.58
C HIS A 797 -21.31 -21.51 -46.89
N GLN A 798 -21.57 -22.65 -47.54
CA GLN A 798 -22.91 -23.10 -47.89
C GLN A 798 -23.73 -23.50 -46.65
N VAL A 799 -23.15 -24.21 -45.69
CA VAL A 799 -23.80 -24.61 -44.43
C VAL A 799 -24.18 -23.39 -43.61
N GLU A 800 -23.28 -22.42 -43.46
CA GLU A 800 -23.57 -21.19 -42.72
C GLU A 800 -24.62 -20.32 -43.41
N LYS A 801 -24.60 -20.28 -44.75
CA LYS A 801 -25.61 -19.62 -45.56
C LYS A 801 -26.98 -20.29 -45.42
N ASP A 802 -27.03 -21.61 -45.46
CA ASP A 802 -28.28 -22.38 -45.32
C ASP A 802 -28.84 -22.28 -43.89
N ALA A 803 -27.98 -22.26 -42.87
CA ALA A 803 -28.37 -22.03 -41.48
C ALA A 803 -29.00 -20.62 -41.30
N TRP A 804 -28.39 -19.59 -41.89
CA TRP A 804 -28.99 -18.25 -41.90
C TRP A 804 -30.30 -18.20 -42.68
N ILE A 805 -30.39 -18.84 -43.85
CA ILE A 805 -31.62 -18.86 -44.67
C ILE A 805 -32.75 -19.61 -43.95
N ALA A 806 -32.46 -20.74 -43.30
CA ALA A 806 -33.43 -21.49 -42.52
C ALA A 806 -33.94 -20.67 -41.32
N TRP A 807 -33.04 -20.00 -40.61
CA TRP A 807 -33.40 -19.07 -39.53
C TRP A 807 -34.30 -17.95 -40.04
N ARG A 808 -33.91 -17.33 -41.17
CA ARG A 808 -34.65 -16.22 -41.79
C ARG A 808 -36.02 -16.62 -42.28
N LYS A 809 -36.21 -17.86 -42.75
CA LYS A 809 -37.52 -18.39 -43.17
C LYS A 809 -38.49 -18.52 -41.99
N ASN A 810 -37.99 -18.84 -40.81
CA ASN A 810 -38.81 -19.03 -39.60
C ASN A 810 -39.13 -17.71 -38.87
N HIS A 811 -38.46 -16.62 -39.23
CA HIS A 811 -38.63 -15.31 -38.60
C HIS A 811 -39.05 -14.26 -39.64
N THR A 812 -40.35 -13.94 -39.67
CA THR A 812 -40.95 -12.97 -40.58
C THR A 812 -40.80 -11.54 -40.05
N GLY A 813 -40.57 -10.56 -40.94
CA GLY A 813 -40.31 -9.15 -40.55
C GLY A 813 -39.26 -8.50 -41.45
N LYS A 814 -38.91 -7.22 -41.19
CA LYS A 814 -37.81 -6.56 -41.91
C LYS A 814 -36.47 -7.16 -41.46
N LEU A 815 -35.43 -7.03 -42.29
CA LEU A 815 -34.12 -7.59 -41.99
C LEU A 815 -33.55 -7.05 -40.66
N ALA A 816 -33.80 -5.78 -40.34
CA ALA A 816 -33.46 -5.20 -39.04
C ALA A 816 -34.16 -5.93 -37.88
N ASP A 817 -35.47 -6.18 -37.97
CA ASP A 817 -36.22 -6.86 -36.91
C ASP A 817 -35.71 -8.29 -36.66
N VAL A 818 -35.25 -8.97 -37.71
CA VAL A 818 -34.66 -10.34 -37.62
C VAL A 818 -33.24 -10.32 -37.08
N LEU A 819 -32.45 -9.30 -37.43
CA LEU A 819 -31.08 -9.15 -36.95
C LEU A 819 -30.99 -8.50 -35.56
N ALA A 820 -32.09 -7.93 -35.06
CA ALA A 820 -32.22 -7.51 -33.67
C ALA A 820 -32.19 -8.71 -32.69
N ASP A 821 -32.54 -9.90 -33.17
CA ASP A 821 -32.36 -11.14 -32.43
C ASP A 821 -30.85 -11.51 -32.36
N PRO A 822 -30.28 -11.74 -31.15
CA PRO A 822 -28.87 -12.10 -30.99
C PRO A 822 -28.43 -13.35 -31.76
N GLU A 823 -29.32 -14.34 -31.90
CA GLU A 823 -29.06 -15.57 -32.65
C GLU A 823 -29.10 -15.29 -34.16
N GLY A 824 -30.06 -14.49 -34.60
CA GLY A 824 -30.13 -13.99 -35.99
C GLY A 824 -28.90 -13.19 -36.41
N TRP A 825 -28.44 -12.26 -35.56
CA TRP A 825 -27.21 -11.50 -35.80
C TRP A 825 -25.97 -12.40 -35.89
N GLN A 826 -25.84 -13.38 -34.99
CA GLN A 826 -24.69 -14.29 -35.00
C GLN A 826 -24.65 -15.13 -36.29
N LEU A 827 -25.79 -15.65 -36.73
CA LEU A 827 -25.88 -16.45 -37.96
C LEU A 827 -25.60 -15.62 -39.22
N TYR A 828 -26.16 -14.41 -39.30
CA TYR A 828 -25.89 -13.48 -40.39
C TYR A 828 -24.43 -13.05 -40.45
N ARG A 829 -23.85 -12.72 -39.29
CA ARG A 829 -22.44 -12.33 -39.17
C ARG A 829 -21.51 -13.48 -39.58
N ARG A 830 -21.74 -14.71 -39.10
CA ARG A 830 -20.94 -15.88 -39.50
C ARG A 830 -20.99 -16.10 -41.01
N MET A 831 -22.20 -16.13 -41.60
CA MET A 831 -22.37 -16.25 -43.05
C MET A 831 -21.55 -15.21 -43.82
N LYS A 832 -21.58 -13.94 -43.40
CA LYS A 832 -20.87 -12.85 -44.07
C LYS A 832 -19.36 -12.87 -43.84
N GLU A 833 -18.91 -13.18 -42.63
CA GLU A 833 -17.49 -13.35 -42.30
C GLU A 833 -16.88 -14.51 -43.13
N THR A 834 -17.61 -15.62 -43.27
CA THR A 834 -17.20 -16.77 -44.09
C THR A 834 -17.28 -16.47 -45.59
N ALA A 835 -18.22 -15.63 -46.03
CA ALA A 835 -18.24 -15.05 -47.38
C ALA A 835 -17.07 -14.07 -47.64
N ARG A 836 -16.34 -13.66 -46.59
CA ARG A 836 -15.35 -12.57 -46.59
C ARG A 836 -15.93 -11.22 -47.02
N GLU A 837 -17.21 -11.02 -46.76
CA GLU A 837 -17.85 -9.71 -46.93
C GLU A 837 -17.58 -8.83 -45.70
N PRO A 838 -17.37 -7.52 -45.86
CA PRO A 838 -17.19 -6.62 -44.74
C PRO A 838 -18.47 -6.59 -43.90
N VAL A 839 -18.37 -7.02 -42.64
CA VAL A 839 -19.46 -6.92 -41.67
C VAL A 839 -19.02 -6.14 -40.43
N PRO A 840 -19.87 -5.23 -39.93
CA PRO A 840 -19.60 -4.49 -38.70
C PRO A 840 -19.42 -5.39 -37.48
N ALA A 841 -18.68 -4.92 -36.47
CA ALA A 841 -18.31 -5.75 -35.32
C ALA A 841 -19.52 -6.08 -34.41
N SER A 842 -20.62 -5.35 -34.55
CA SER A 842 -21.86 -5.55 -33.81
C SER A 842 -23.09 -5.15 -34.63
N TYR A 843 -24.26 -5.66 -34.24
CA TYR A 843 -25.54 -5.31 -34.86
C TYR A 843 -25.82 -3.80 -34.80
N ALA A 844 -25.38 -3.14 -33.71
CA ALA A 844 -25.50 -1.70 -33.52
C ALA A 844 -24.62 -0.85 -34.46
N GLU A 845 -23.58 -1.43 -35.05
CA GLU A 845 -22.78 -0.77 -36.11
C GLU A 845 -23.31 -1.10 -37.52
N TRP A 846 -24.21 -2.08 -37.63
CA TRP A 846 -24.84 -2.49 -38.89
C TRP A 846 -26.15 -1.75 -39.17
N LEU A 847 -26.91 -1.44 -38.11
CA LEU A 847 -27.96 -0.41 -38.13
C LEU A 847 -27.36 0.97 -38.45
#